data_AF-A0A661XE01-F1
#
_entry.id   AF-A0A661XE01-F1
#
_cell.length_a   1.000
_cell.length_b   1.000
_cell.length_c   1.000
_cell.angle_alpha   90.00
_cell.angle_beta   90.00
_cell.angle_gamma   90.00
#
_symmetry.space_group_name_H-M   'P 1'
#
loop_
_entity.id
_entity.type
_entity.pdbx_description
1 polymer ?
#
loop_
_entity_poly.entity_id
_entity_poly.type
_entity_poly.pdbx_seq_one_letter_code
_entity_poly.pdbx_strand_id
1 'polypeptide(L)'
;MEEEMRKVNKVFKKEIFFFVLVIFWFSSGILKAEHLEKIAGKDVSVITLENEYIRVDVIPSLGGRIYRLIDKKAKRDYLYKPEKIEVSGGWYNYGGYEEYSEEKFASPGWKEKYKYKVIRGKGCQKIILTANLSNGFLLKREISLKEGAKRIEIISSLRNNTSYTKISNLRIHPIFFLGKDDYLYVLSDKGNLVRESLSYLADSKMKEVDFLPDAQGFWMVVDEKEEKGIANYFDKDKVKKTYVWVEPDSYNLEIFCKPYTLKPGEIFTFHNSYALLNGPDEIKSRYRITNLREESDPSLIACYHFDEGEGIVVRDSSGNNNNGKISGAKWVKGKKGTGLKFGSKKDVVVIPNSKLLNPKKELTIEAWVFWEAPGPEGYIWGHIVRKRNFTKTGGNNSYLLAIYNKNRRVAFAINGCGRKGEPIVVSDVRVKKNGWSYIAGIYDGSKLTVVVDGIPKSKSTDQKEIIPNDKPLYIGGRWSGSYFNGIIDEVKIYNRALSLKEIDEHFGKARKKFLKGLIGYWPMDEGEGKIVYNKANPMLYGKIVNGVWSKGERGSGLEFISDLRSFVIIPSQLELNLTDKLTISAWIWPSDTFGRKAIVSKGNQYRANGYNFCLYNKKLQFCRKPEGSPERYAARWVSSSPLIEPKTWSYVACSYDATSGKVIFYHNGVKSDEALLKPKKIAYFYPKCPVVIGAMGLYPRDYWSFSGFIKQVKIYNRVLTPEEIKEDYEKTKNIANLRLETKQERYEKTLTSKVKAEIFDLDTKKPLNARVYLEDENGIFYFPKESFHYGKNKIYFYAFGNFESKIKPGKFILTVLHGFEYEPKRISFKAEKGKETNLKIGLKRLVNMPSLGWYASDWEIQYWGHAGVTPYTLKMGLKNAVKIFQAEGLNHIHSPAPSNYGGGIKDKKLAPSLKTSDFVADLGGETHTMIDDDILCLNISSYPRINNIYNLPMIEQVEKQGGLAIPSGIGRLGKSFDNVHIKENSRFFPVYVALRKVPVCPDSGSSIVYKYWNLGFKLSISGKTDCYIADPPRSCIPGRSRTYVKADELSVPGICEGYKKGKTIFTNGPLIIFNVEGKDIGETVFLKKGKHKLKINLKAYSVTGLEKIEIIKNGNVIKTISGEGKKRIEKQFNLEIEHTCWLAAKCIGKKNEFFGTLAHTSPVYIQVGKEKMIPKQEDIEYFLLWLSKLRDFTKRWLEANKNNRRFMGQWKKLSSGYYEAIDKAENIYKSLSNNPRDWAIK
;
A
#
# COMPACT_ATOMS: atom_id res chain seq x y z
N MET A 1 -73.23 5.78 -9.92
CA MET A 1 -71.91 6.45 -9.99
C MET A 1 -70.95 5.76 -10.97
N GLU A 2 -70.81 4.43 -10.97
CA GLU A 2 -70.05 3.74 -12.03
C GLU A 2 -70.76 3.71 -13.40
N GLU A 3 -72.09 3.81 -13.43
CA GLU A 3 -72.86 3.84 -14.69
C GLU A 3 -72.91 5.25 -15.33
N GLU A 4 -72.73 6.31 -14.52
CA GLU A 4 -72.58 7.69 -14.97
C GLU A 4 -71.19 7.92 -15.61
N MET A 5 -70.13 7.30 -15.08
CA MET A 5 -68.78 7.40 -15.66
C MET A 5 -68.65 6.73 -17.04
N ARG A 6 -69.54 5.79 -17.40
CA ARG A 6 -69.52 5.16 -18.73
C ARG A 6 -70.23 5.98 -19.82
N LYS A 7 -71.11 6.92 -19.47
CA LYS A 7 -71.79 7.81 -20.43
C LYS A 7 -70.94 9.04 -20.80
N VAL A 8 -70.12 9.57 -19.88
CA VAL A 8 -69.23 10.72 -20.16
C VAL A 8 -68.10 10.37 -21.13
N ASN A 9 -67.67 9.10 -21.19
CA ASN A 9 -66.56 8.66 -22.03
C ASN A 9 -66.90 8.47 -23.53
N LYS A 10 -68.18 8.59 -23.92
CA LYS A 10 -68.63 8.35 -25.31
C LYS A 10 -68.95 9.63 -26.09
N VAL A 11 -69.15 10.77 -25.42
CA VAL A 11 -69.43 12.07 -26.05
C VAL A 11 -68.15 12.88 -26.32
N PHE A 12 -67.13 12.73 -25.47
CA PHE A 12 -65.86 13.50 -25.59
C PHE A 12 -64.96 13.11 -26.78
N LYS A 13 -65.29 12.05 -27.53
CA LYS A 13 -64.48 11.58 -28.66
C LYS A 13 -64.84 12.19 -30.03
N LYS A 14 -65.94 12.96 -30.14
CA LYS A 14 -66.37 13.50 -31.45
C LYS A 14 -66.10 14.99 -31.67
N GLU A 15 -65.97 15.82 -30.64
CA GLU A 15 -65.71 17.27 -30.82
C GLU A 15 -64.23 17.65 -30.81
N ILE A 16 -63.36 16.83 -30.20
CA ILE A 16 -61.90 17.10 -30.19
C ILE A 16 -61.27 16.87 -31.57
N PHE A 17 -61.88 16.03 -32.43
CA PHE A 17 -61.29 15.70 -33.73
C PHE A 17 -61.32 16.87 -34.72
N PHE A 18 -62.29 17.79 -34.61
CA PHE A 18 -62.37 18.96 -35.49
C PHE A 18 -61.59 20.17 -34.94
N PHE A 19 -61.52 20.32 -33.60
CA PHE A 19 -60.74 21.39 -32.96
C PHE A 19 -59.22 21.16 -33.05
N VAL A 20 -58.77 19.90 -33.12
CA VAL A 20 -57.35 19.57 -33.32
C VAL A 20 -56.91 19.82 -34.76
N LEU A 21 -57.80 19.74 -35.75
CA LEU A 21 -57.46 19.97 -37.17
C LEU A 21 -57.26 21.45 -37.52
N VAL A 22 -57.96 22.37 -36.85
CA VAL A 22 -57.79 23.83 -37.08
C VAL A 22 -56.58 24.40 -36.32
N ILE A 23 -56.26 23.86 -35.13
CA ILE A 23 -55.02 24.23 -34.40
C ILE A 23 -53.76 23.71 -35.11
N PHE A 24 -53.88 22.61 -35.87
CA PHE A 24 -52.79 22.10 -36.71
C PHE A 24 -52.53 22.94 -37.98
N TRP A 25 -53.45 23.83 -38.37
CA TRP A 25 -53.32 24.64 -39.60
C TRP A 25 -52.88 26.10 -39.35
N PHE A 26 -53.01 26.64 -38.13
CA PHE A 26 -52.58 28.02 -37.79
C PHE A 26 -51.26 28.13 -37.01
N SER A 27 -50.42 27.09 -36.98
CA SER A 27 -49.05 27.20 -36.47
C SER A 27 -47.98 26.63 -37.41
N SER A 28 -48.29 26.54 -38.70
CA SER A 28 -47.27 26.43 -39.75
C SER A 28 -46.56 27.78 -39.91
N GLY A 29 -45.33 27.87 -39.42
CA GLY A 29 -44.38 28.96 -39.72
C GLY A 29 -44.80 30.29 -39.08
N ILE A 30 -44.19 30.75 -38.01
CA ILE A 30 -42.77 31.05 -37.90
C ILE A 30 -42.33 30.59 -36.52
N LEU A 31 -41.55 29.51 -36.45
CA LEU A 31 -40.68 29.24 -35.30
C LEU A 31 -40.01 30.57 -34.97
N LYS A 32 -40.32 31.18 -33.82
CA LYS A 32 -39.53 32.31 -33.31
C LYS A 32 -38.10 31.81 -33.29
N ALA A 33 -37.31 32.25 -34.27
CA ALA A 33 -35.93 31.79 -34.44
C ALA A 33 -35.08 32.17 -33.23
N GLU A 34 -35.57 33.16 -32.48
CA GLU A 34 -35.01 33.78 -31.31
C GLU A 34 -36.13 33.95 -30.28
N HIS A 35 -35.93 33.44 -29.07
CA HIS A 35 -36.82 33.69 -27.93
C HIS A 35 -36.02 34.26 -26.77
N LEU A 36 -36.66 35.05 -25.91
CA LEU A 36 -36.02 35.58 -24.71
C LEU A 36 -36.09 34.55 -23.60
N GLU A 37 -34.95 34.24 -22.99
CA GLU A 37 -34.88 33.52 -21.72
C GLU A 37 -34.30 34.40 -20.63
N LYS A 38 -34.92 34.34 -19.45
CA LYS A 38 -34.43 35.04 -18.27
C LYS A 38 -33.29 34.24 -17.65
N ILE A 39 -32.06 34.72 -17.80
CA ILE A 39 -30.85 34.06 -17.30
C ILE A 39 -30.14 35.02 -16.34
N ALA A 40 -29.90 34.57 -15.11
CA ALA A 40 -29.35 35.40 -14.03
C ALA A 40 -30.07 36.76 -13.86
N GLY A 41 -31.39 36.78 -14.08
CA GLY A 41 -32.22 37.98 -13.93
C GLY A 41 -32.27 38.92 -15.14
N LYS A 42 -31.53 38.66 -16.23
CA LYS A 42 -31.56 39.45 -17.47
C LYS A 42 -32.25 38.68 -18.59
N ASP A 43 -32.99 39.38 -19.45
CA ASP A 43 -33.55 38.79 -20.66
C ASP A 43 -32.47 38.67 -21.72
N VAL A 44 -32.20 37.43 -22.13
CA VAL A 44 -31.17 37.10 -23.10
C VAL A 44 -31.80 36.40 -24.28
N SER A 45 -31.46 36.85 -25.48
CA SER A 45 -31.87 36.20 -26.72
C SER A 45 -31.21 34.82 -26.87
N VAL A 46 -32.04 33.81 -27.14
CA VAL A 46 -31.65 32.42 -27.34
C VAL A 46 -32.11 31.96 -28.71
N ILE A 47 -31.19 31.40 -29.50
CA ILE A 47 -31.48 30.78 -30.79
C ILE A 47 -31.52 29.27 -30.62
N THR A 48 -32.61 28.66 -31.06
CA THR A 48 -32.83 27.21 -30.90
C THR A 48 -32.72 26.49 -32.23
N LEU A 49 -31.86 25.47 -32.32
CA LEU A 49 -31.92 24.43 -33.36
C LEU A 49 -32.53 23.16 -32.78
N GLU A 50 -33.46 22.54 -33.48
CA GLU A 50 -34.02 21.27 -33.01
C GLU A 50 -34.42 20.32 -34.15
N ASN A 51 -34.31 19.03 -33.90
CA ASN A 51 -34.91 17.97 -34.71
C ASN A 51 -35.73 17.01 -33.81
N GLU A 52 -36.00 15.78 -34.25
CA GLU A 52 -36.77 14.82 -33.46
C GLU A 52 -36.02 14.24 -32.25
N TYR A 53 -34.68 14.38 -32.19
CA TYR A 53 -33.83 13.81 -31.13
C TYR A 53 -33.18 14.86 -30.23
N ILE A 54 -32.67 15.94 -30.83
CA ILE A 54 -31.82 16.92 -30.16
C ILE A 54 -32.45 18.30 -30.25
N ARG A 55 -32.36 19.03 -29.14
CA ARG A 55 -32.52 20.49 -29.09
C ARG A 55 -31.21 21.14 -28.63
N VAL A 56 -30.78 22.18 -29.33
CA VAL A 56 -29.59 22.97 -29.04
C VAL A 56 -29.98 24.43 -28.89
N ASP A 57 -29.68 25.01 -27.73
CA ASP A 57 -29.95 26.41 -27.43
C ASP A 57 -28.62 27.19 -27.41
N VAL A 58 -28.52 28.26 -28.22
CA VAL A 58 -27.30 29.06 -28.41
C VAL A 58 -27.57 30.51 -28.03
N ILE A 59 -26.63 31.15 -27.34
CA ILE A 59 -26.76 32.53 -26.86
C ILE A 59 -25.74 33.44 -27.56
N PRO A 60 -26.12 34.18 -28.61
CA PRO A 60 -25.19 35.01 -29.37
C PRO A 60 -24.59 36.18 -28.57
N SER A 61 -25.37 36.77 -27.66
CA SER A 61 -24.99 37.95 -26.87
C SER A 61 -24.02 37.66 -25.73
N LEU A 62 -23.87 36.38 -25.35
CA LEU A 62 -22.93 35.89 -24.35
C LEU A 62 -21.86 35.03 -25.03
N GLY A 63 -21.11 35.66 -25.94
CA GLY A 63 -19.99 35.03 -26.64
C GLY A 63 -20.34 33.84 -27.55
N GLY A 64 -21.59 33.74 -28.01
CA GLY A 64 -22.03 32.66 -28.89
C GLY A 64 -22.05 31.27 -28.25
N ARG A 65 -22.17 31.21 -26.92
CA ARG A 65 -22.12 29.98 -26.12
C ARG A 65 -23.26 29.02 -26.44
N ILE A 66 -22.98 27.70 -26.52
CA ILE A 66 -24.04 26.68 -26.49
C ILE A 66 -24.44 26.49 -25.03
N TYR A 67 -25.66 26.88 -24.72
CA TYR A 67 -26.18 26.92 -23.36
C TYR A 67 -26.88 25.62 -22.97
N ARG A 68 -27.56 24.98 -23.93
CA ARG A 68 -28.19 23.67 -23.71
C ARG A 68 -27.95 22.71 -24.85
N LEU A 69 -27.78 21.44 -24.49
CA LEU A 69 -27.78 20.33 -25.41
C LEU A 69 -28.69 19.24 -24.85
N ILE A 70 -29.95 19.29 -25.28
CA ILE A 70 -31.04 18.49 -24.72
C ILE A 70 -31.33 17.30 -25.62
N ASP A 71 -31.37 16.12 -25.01
CA ASP A 71 -32.05 14.97 -25.58
C ASP A 71 -33.56 15.10 -25.33
N LYS A 72 -34.32 15.25 -26.40
CA LYS A 72 -35.77 15.44 -26.35
C LYS A 72 -36.50 14.19 -25.87
N LYS A 73 -35.97 12.99 -26.14
CA LYS A 73 -36.56 11.72 -25.73
C LYS A 73 -36.24 11.42 -24.25
N ALA A 74 -35.00 11.62 -23.84
CA ALA A 74 -34.59 11.41 -22.44
C ALA A 74 -34.95 12.57 -21.50
N LYS A 75 -35.41 13.71 -22.06
CA LYS A 75 -35.68 14.97 -21.35
C LYS A 75 -34.50 15.42 -20.47
N ARG A 76 -33.29 15.22 -20.98
CA ARG A 76 -32.03 15.42 -20.25
C ARG A 76 -31.18 16.47 -20.94
N ASP A 77 -30.70 17.45 -20.18
CA ASP A 77 -29.65 18.35 -20.61
C ASP A 77 -28.29 17.76 -20.26
N TYR A 78 -27.37 17.75 -21.22
CA TYR A 78 -26.03 17.21 -21.04
C TYR A 78 -25.02 18.28 -20.65
N LEU A 79 -25.34 19.57 -20.85
CA LEU A 79 -24.47 20.68 -20.43
C LEU A 79 -24.81 21.13 -19.00
N TYR A 80 -23.77 21.47 -18.24
CA TYR A 80 -23.94 21.99 -16.88
C TYR A 80 -24.57 23.38 -16.90
N LYS A 81 -25.63 23.58 -16.12
CA LYS A 81 -26.31 24.87 -15.97
C LYS A 81 -25.86 25.54 -14.67
N PRO A 82 -25.14 26.67 -14.72
CA PRO A 82 -24.68 27.34 -13.52
C PRO A 82 -25.83 28.17 -12.88
N GLU A 83 -25.83 28.26 -11.55
CA GLU A 83 -26.83 29.05 -10.80
C GLU A 83 -26.64 30.57 -10.94
N LYS A 84 -25.45 31.03 -11.36
CA LYS A 84 -25.12 32.44 -11.63
C LYS A 84 -24.24 32.51 -12.89
N ILE A 85 -24.55 33.43 -13.82
CA ILE A 85 -23.68 33.79 -14.95
C ILE A 85 -23.18 35.20 -14.69
N GLU A 86 -21.89 35.37 -14.40
CA GLU A 86 -21.34 36.69 -14.09
C GLU A 86 -21.08 37.49 -15.37
N VAL A 87 -21.56 38.74 -15.41
CA VAL A 87 -21.40 39.65 -16.55
C VAL A 87 -20.34 40.74 -16.27
N SER A 88 -19.64 40.69 -15.11
CA SER A 88 -18.89 41.81 -14.56
C SER A 88 -17.59 41.47 -13.80
N GLY A 89 -16.81 40.51 -14.28
CA GLY A 89 -15.35 40.51 -14.04
C GLY A 89 -14.80 39.83 -12.78
N GLY A 90 -15.59 39.11 -11.99
CA GLY A 90 -15.14 38.12 -11.01
C GLY A 90 -15.08 36.68 -11.55
N TRP A 91 -14.55 35.76 -10.75
CA TRP A 91 -14.36 34.34 -11.10
C TRP A 91 -15.41 33.45 -10.44
N TYR A 92 -16.48 33.04 -11.15
CA TYR A 92 -17.39 31.94 -10.74
C TYR A 92 -18.10 31.21 -11.92
N ASN A 93 -18.26 29.89 -11.76
CA ASN A 93 -18.93 28.80 -12.53
C ASN A 93 -19.39 29.05 -13.99
N TYR A 94 -18.64 28.49 -14.93
CA TYR A 94 -18.77 28.67 -16.38
C TYR A 94 -19.49 27.51 -17.11
N GLY A 95 -20.79 27.29 -16.91
CA GLY A 95 -21.49 26.23 -17.66
C GLY A 95 -21.74 26.56 -19.15
N GLY A 96 -21.65 25.56 -20.03
CA GLY A 96 -21.88 25.66 -21.49
C GLY A 96 -20.67 25.28 -22.36
N TYR A 97 -20.75 25.47 -23.69
CA TYR A 97 -19.65 25.26 -24.65
C TYR A 97 -19.09 26.60 -25.15
N GLU A 98 -17.78 26.77 -25.03
CA GLU A 98 -17.05 27.98 -25.44
C GLU A 98 -15.73 27.68 -26.16
N GLU A 99 -15.23 28.66 -26.93
CA GLU A 99 -13.95 28.55 -27.62
C GLU A 99 -13.12 29.83 -27.46
N TYR A 100 -11.79 29.70 -27.51
CA TYR A 100 -10.81 30.73 -27.20
C TYR A 100 -9.72 30.78 -28.28
N SER A 101 -9.11 31.94 -28.56
CA SER A 101 -8.02 32.06 -29.55
C SER A 101 -6.67 32.66 -29.05
N GLU A 102 -6.30 32.58 -27.75
CA GLU A 102 -5.01 33.05 -27.20
C GLU A 102 -4.56 32.31 -25.92
N GLU A 103 -3.33 32.56 -25.44
CA GLU A 103 -2.71 31.89 -24.28
C GLU A 103 -3.26 32.28 -22.88
N LYS A 104 -4.11 33.31 -22.74
CA LYS A 104 -4.69 33.70 -21.43
C LYS A 104 -5.95 32.90 -21.07
N PHE A 105 -6.17 32.68 -19.77
CA PHE A 105 -7.26 31.87 -19.19
C PHE A 105 -8.71 32.38 -19.41
N ALA A 106 -8.94 33.45 -20.17
CA ALA A 106 -10.28 34.01 -20.48
C ALA A 106 -10.57 33.91 -21.99
N SER A 107 -11.82 33.61 -22.40
CA SER A 107 -12.16 33.34 -23.82
C SER A 107 -12.12 34.60 -24.65
N PRO A 108 -11.25 34.69 -25.67
CA PRO A 108 -11.48 35.61 -26.77
C PRO A 108 -12.83 35.29 -27.41
N GLY A 109 -13.80 36.17 -27.25
CA GLY A 109 -15.18 35.96 -27.65
C GLY A 109 -16.17 36.09 -26.50
N TRP A 110 -15.77 35.90 -25.24
CA TRP A 110 -16.71 35.86 -24.11
C TRP A 110 -17.40 37.20 -23.82
N LYS A 111 -16.73 38.31 -24.14
CA LYS A 111 -17.24 39.68 -23.96
C LYS A 111 -17.79 40.25 -25.28
N GLU A 112 -17.43 39.63 -26.40
CA GLU A 112 -17.73 40.08 -27.73
C GLU A 112 -19.13 39.62 -28.14
N LYS A 113 -19.96 40.56 -28.59
CA LYS A 113 -21.27 40.23 -29.16
C LYS A 113 -21.08 39.61 -30.53
N TYR A 114 -21.59 38.41 -30.73
CA TYR A 114 -21.54 37.76 -32.03
C TYR A 114 -22.64 38.30 -32.94
N LYS A 115 -22.27 38.62 -34.18
CA LYS A 115 -23.24 38.68 -35.27
C LYS A 115 -23.60 37.25 -35.64
N TYR A 116 -24.86 37.01 -35.95
CA TYR A 116 -25.31 35.67 -36.29
C TYR A 116 -26.24 35.66 -37.49
N LYS A 117 -26.24 34.55 -38.21
CA LYS A 117 -27.18 34.24 -39.28
C LYS A 117 -27.73 32.84 -39.06
N VAL A 118 -29.05 32.71 -38.97
CA VAL A 118 -29.73 31.42 -38.89
C VAL A 118 -30.18 31.00 -40.28
N ILE A 119 -29.89 29.76 -40.67
CA ILE A 119 -30.30 29.20 -41.96
C ILE A 119 -31.03 27.89 -41.65
N ARG A 120 -32.31 27.81 -42.03
CA ARG A 120 -33.12 26.58 -41.92
C ARG A 120 -33.48 26.12 -43.33
N GLY A 121 -32.76 25.13 -43.85
CA GLY A 121 -33.03 24.52 -45.15
C GLY A 121 -33.71 23.14 -44.98
N LYS A 122 -34.34 22.62 -46.04
CA LYS A 122 -34.87 21.25 -46.05
C LYS A 122 -33.73 20.26 -45.71
N GLY A 123 -33.89 19.51 -44.63
CA GLY A 123 -32.92 18.51 -44.16
C GLY A 123 -31.78 18.99 -43.25
N CYS A 124 -31.55 20.31 -43.08
CA CYS A 124 -30.50 20.82 -42.17
C CYS A 124 -30.75 22.25 -41.69
N GLN A 125 -30.58 22.45 -40.39
CA GLN A 125 -30.61 23.77 -39.75
C GLN A 125 -29.22 24.16 -39.27
N LYS A 126 -28.86 25.45 -39.35
CA LYS A 126 -27.57 25.95 -38.90
C LYS A 126 -27.59 27.39 -38.40
N ILE A 127 -26.68 27.67 -37.48
CA ILE A 127 -26.37 29.01 -36.97
C ILE A 127 -24.93 29.32 -37.32
N ILE A 128 -24.70 30.43 -38.02
CA ILE A 128 -23.37 30.95 -38.32
C ILE A 128 -23.16 32.19 -37.45
N LEU A 129 -22.24 32.09 -36.51
CA LEU A 129 -21.82 33.12 -35.59
C LEU A 129 -20.50 33.73 -36.09
N THR A 130 -20.34 35.05 -35.97
CA THR A 130 -19.11 35.75 -36.36
C THR A 130 -18.81 36.90 -35.40
N ALA A 131 -17.59 36.96 -34.89
CA ALA A 131 -17.10 38.01 -33.99
C ALA A 131 -15.70 38.48 -34.40
N ASN A 132 -15.51 39.80 -34.44
CA ASN A 132 -14.18 40.40 -34.51
C ASN A 132 -13.62 40.44 -33.10
N LEU A 133 -12.54 39.71 -32.85
CA LEU A 133 -11.91 39.62 -31.56
C LEU A 133 -11.00 40.83 -31.33
N SER A 134 -10.90 41.27 -30.09
CA SER A 134 -10.09 42.44 -29.68
C SER A 134 -8.60 42.35 -30.04
N ASN A 135 -8.11 41.14 -30.31
CA ASN A 135 -6.75 40.85 -30.74
C ASN A 135 -6.55 40.86 -32.27
N GLY A 136 -7.54 41.25 -33.06
CA GLY A 136 -7.42 41.36 -34.52
C GLY A 136 -7.65 40.06 -35.29
N PHE A 137 -8.12 39.00 -34.65
CA PHE A 137 -8.64 37.81 -35.34
C PHE A 137 -10.15 37.92 -35.61
N LEU A 138 -10.62 37.31 -36.69
CA LEU A 138 -12.03 37.08 -36.95
C LEU A 138 -12.37 35.63 -36.62
N LEU A 139 -13.26 35.41 -35.65
CA LEU A 139 -13.75 34.09 -35.27
C LEU A 139 -15.13 33.86 -35.90
N LYS A 140 -15.26 32.76 -36.63
CA LYS A 140 -16.52 32.27 -37.21
C LYS A 140 -16.84 30.88 -36.65
N ARG A 141 -18.05 30.69 -36.12
CA ARG A 141 -18.53 29.38 -35.63
C ARG A 141 -19.80 28.99 -36.38
N GLU A 142 -19.82 27.83 -36.99
CA GLU A 142 -20.99 27.23 -37.62
C GLU A 142 -21.47 26.04 -36.78
N ILE A 143 -22.69 26.13 -36.25
CA ILE A 143 -23.35 25.05 -35.52
C ILE A 143 -24.46 24.53 -36.41
N SER A 144 -24.46 23.24 -36.73
CA SER A 144 -25.49 22.65 -37.60
C SER A 144 -26.08 21.37 -37.04
N LEU A 145 -27.37 21.17 -37.32
CA LEU A 145 -28.16 20.03 -36.92
C LEU A 145 -28.98 19.55 -38.13
N LYS A 146 -28.70 18.33 -38.58
CA LYS A 146 -29.44 17.68 -39.67
C LYS A 146 -30.70 17.02 -39.14
N GLU A 147 -31.73 16.94 -39.98
CA GLU A 147 -32.92 16.13 -39.71
C GLU A 147 -32.52 14.65 -39.59
N GLY A 148 -33.14 13.85 -38.70
CA GLY A 148 -32.69 12.46 -38.48
C GLY A 148 -31.47 12.27 -37.59
N ALA A 149 -30.67 13.32 -37.34
CA ALA A 149 -29.37 13.17 -36.70
C ALA A 149 -29.44 13.16 -35.16
N LYS A 150 -28.82 12.17 -34.53
CA LYS A 150 -28.52 12.16 -33.08
C LYS A 150 -27.19 12.82 -32.72
N ARG A 151 -26.71 13.76 -33.57
CA ARG A 151 -25.47 14.49 -33.34
C ARG A 151 -25.53 15.92 -33.88
N ILE A 152 -24.78 16.81 -33.25
CA ILE A 152 -24.57 18.21 -33.68
C ILE A 152 -23.17 18.36 -34.26
N GLU A 153 -23.02 19.15 -35.32
CA GLU A 153 -21.75 19.46 -35.95
C GLU A 153 -21.36 20.91 -35.65
N ILE A 154 -20.10 21.12 -35.27
CA ILE A 154 -19.54 22.43 -34.93
C ILE A 154 -18.26 22.62 -35.75
N ILE A 155 -18.21 23.73 -36.49
CA ILE A 155 -17.05 24.11 -37.30
C ILE A 155 -16.63 25.52 -36.90
N SER A 156 -15.41 25.64 -36.40
CA SER A 156 -14.88 26.89 -35.88
C SER A 156 -13.68 27.32 -36.68
N SER A 157 -13.67 28.57 -37.15
CA SER A 157 -12.64 29.11 -38.03
C SER A 157 -12.10 30.44 -37.52
N LEU A 158 -10.79 30.57 -37.51
CA LEU A 158 -10.08 31.77 -37.08
C LEU A 158 -9.28 32.35 -38.26
N ARG A 159 -9.60 33.58 -38.65
CA ARG A 159 -8.88 34.31 -39.71
C ARG A 159 -8.03 35.43 -39.13
N ASN A 160 -6.75 35.50 -39.51
CA ASN A 160 -5.92 36.64 -39.15
C ASN A 160 -6.30 37.86 -40.00
N ASN A 161 -6.90 38.89 -39.37
CA ASN A 161 -7.28 40.13 -40.05
C ASN A 161 -6.29 41.28 -39.79
N THR A 162 -5.12 41.02 -39.18
CA THR A 162 -4.06 42.02 -39.04
C THR A 162 -3.14 42.02 -40.26
N SER A 163 -2.31 43.07 -40.40
CA SER A 163 -1.34 43.22 -41.49
C SER A 163 -0.04 42.43 -41.31
N TYR A 164 0.10 41.69 -40.21
CA TYR A 164 1.30 40.92 -39.89
C TYR A 164 0.95 39.51 -39.40
N THR A 165 1.91 38.59 -39.52
CA THR A 165 1.73 37.20 -39.11
C THR A 165 1.55 37.08 -37.60
N LYS A 166 0.58 36.28 -37.15
CA LYS A 166 0.28 36.08 -35.73
C LYS A 166 0.16 34.59 -35.39
N ILE A 167 0.58 34.23 -34.19
CA ILE A 167 0.41 32.89 -33.65
C ILE A 167 -0.86 32.86 -32.80
N SER A 168 -1.69 31.84 -32.98
CA SER A 168 -2.88 31.61 -32.15
C SER A 168 -3.16 30.12 -31.99
N ASN A 169 -3.85 29.75 -30.92
CA ASN A 169 -4.31 28.40 -30.65
C ASN A 169 -5.80 28.43 -30.29
N LEU A 170 -6.60 27.55 -30.91
CA LEU A 170 -8.01 27.39 -30.58
C LEU A 170 -8.15 26.47 -29.36
N ARG A 171 -8.75 26.94 -28.26
CA ARG A 171 -9.12 26.09 -27.10
C ARG A 171 -10.63 25.96 -27.04
N ILE A 172 -11.13 24.78 -26.69
CA ILE A 172 -12.55 24.45 -26.58
C ILE A 172 -12.81 23.95 -25.18
N HIS A 173 -13.87 24.45 -24.54
CA HIS A 173 -14.11 24.28 -23.12
C HIS A 173 -15.61 24.03 -22.82
N PRO A 174 -16.09 22.79 -22.96
CA PRO A 174 -17.40 22.37 -22.52
C PRO A 174 -17.43 21.91 -21.05
N ILE A 175 -18.53 22.22 -20.35
CA ILE A 175 -18.83 21.65 -19.03
C ILE A 175 -20.10 20.79 -19.10
N PHE A 176 -19.97 19.52 -18.70
CA PHE A 176 -21.03 18.51 -18.75
C PHE A 176 -21.57 18.15 -17.36
N PHE A 177 -22.83 17.71 -17.35
CA PHE A 177 -23.51 17.18 -16.16
C PHE A 177 -24.10 15.80 -16.45
N LEU A 178 -23.52 14.75 -15.86
CA LEU A 178 -23.96 13.37 -16.07
C LEU A 178 -24.28 12.59 -14.78
N GLY A 179 -23.85 13.04 -13.59
CA GLY A 179 -24.12 12.35 -12.33
C GLY A 179 -22.85 12.16 -11.49
N LYS A 180 -22.90 11.32 -10.45
CA LYS A 180 -21.76 11.06 -9.52
C LYS A 180 -20.99 9.76 -9.80
N ASP A 181 -21.51 8.91 -10.69
CA ASP A 181 -20.98 7.58 -11.00
C ASP A 181 -20.52 7.46 -12.46
N ASP A 182 -19.92 8.53 -13.00
CA ASP A 182 -19.61 8.65 -14.42
C ASP A 182 -18.21 8.15 -14.77
N TYR A 183 -18.10 7.66 -16.01
CA TYR A 183 -16.86 7.16 -16.59
C TYR A 183 -16.51 7.94 -17.85
N LEU A 184 -15.25 8.35 -17.95
CA LEU A 184 -14.68 8.88 -19.18
C LEU A 184 -14.08 7.72 -19.96
N TYR A 185 -14.45 7.64 -21.22
CA TYR A 185 -13.90 6.72 -22.19
C TYR A 185 -13.15 7.50 -23.26
N VAL A 186 -11.89 7.15 -23.48
CA VAL A 186 -11.05 7.75 -24.51
C VAL A 186 -10.61 6.66 -25.48
N LEU A 187 -10.81 6.85 -26.78
CA LEU A 187 -10.42 5.87 -27.78
C LEU A 187 -8.93 6.03 -28.10
N SER A 188 -8.10 5.06 -27.72
CA SER A 188 -6.68 5.03 -28.07
C SER A 188 -6.42 4.83 -29.57
N ASP A 189 -5.19 5.10 -30.01
CA ASP A 189 -4.68 5.14 -31.37
C ASP A 189 -4.72 3.75 -31.98
N LYS A 190 -4.56 2.74 -31.11
CA LYS A 190 -4.70 1.31 -31.34
C LYS A 190 -6.16 0.83 -31.33
N GLY A 191 -7.13 1.74 -31.33
CA GLY A 191 -8.56 1.43 -31.39
C GLY A 191 -9.15 0.89 -30.10
N ASN A 192 -8.41 0.85 -28.98
CA ASN A 192 -8.93 0.37 -27.70
C ASN A 192 -9.53 1.52 -26.89
N LEU A 193 -10.70 1.33 -26.31
CA LEU A 193 -11.28 2.29 -25.38
C LEU A 193 -10.62 2.18 -24.01
N VAL A 194 -9.99 3.27 -23.58
CA VAL A 194 -9.44 3.44 -22.24
C VAL A 194 -10.54 4.02 -21.36
N ARG A 195 -10.92 3.26 -20.34
CA ARG A 195 -11.95 3.62 -19.36
C ARG A 195 -11.29 4.18 -18.10
N GLU A 196 -11.62 5.42 -17.77
CA GLU A 196 -11.18 6.09 -16.55
C GLU A 196 -12.41 6.47 -15.71
N SER A 197 -12.36 6.19 -14.41
CA SER A 197 -13.41 6.59 -13.48
C SER A 197 -13.21 8.04 -13.08
N LEU A 198 -14.23 8.88 -13.30
CA LEU A 198 -14.15 10.30 -12.96
C LEU A 198 -14.32 10.53 -11.44
N SER A 199 -14.98 9.63 -10.72
CA SER A 199 -15.20 9.71 -9.26
C SER A 199 -13.95 9.45 -8.40
N TYR A 200 -12.91 8.79 -8.94
CA TYR A 200 -11.62 8.59 -8.24
C TYR A 200 -10.78 9.89 -8.14
N LEU A 201 -11.14 10.92 -8.89
CA LEU A 201 -10.44 12.21 -8.94
C LEU A 201 -11.01 13.25 -7.96
N ALA A 202 -11.86 12.83 -7.00
CA ALA A 202 -12.70 13.67 -6.13
C ALA A 202 -11.99 14.53 -5.06
N ASP A 203 -10.66 14.72 -5.13
CA ASP A 203 -10.00 15.87 -4.51
C ASP A 203 -9.93 16.93 -5.61
N SER A 204 -10.71 18.01 -5.53
CA SER A 204 -10.78 19.09 -6.54
C SER A 204 -9.40 19.57 -7.00
N LYS A 205 -8.88 18.95 -8.06
CA LYS A 205 -7.53 19.15 -8.59
C LYS A 205 -7.56 19.11 -10.10
N MET A 206 -6.99 20.13 -10.73
CA MET A 206 -6.62 20.07 -12.14
C MET A 206 -5.71 18.87 -12.34
N LYS A 207 -6.11 17.94 -13.20
CA LYS A 207 -5.18 16.95 -13.71
C LYS A 207 -4.93 17.31 -15.17
N GLU A 208 -3.69 17.71 -15.47
CA GLU A 208 -3.16 17.54 -16.81
C GLU A 208 -3.11 16.04 -17.05
N VAL A 209 -4.18 15.52 -17.63
CA VAL A 209 -4.19 14.16 -18.08
C VAL A 209 -3.79 14.23 -19.54
N ASP A 210 -2.57 13.80 -19.80
CA ASP A 210 -2.03 13.66 -21.15
C ASP A 210 -2.74 12.49 -21.87
N PHE A 211 -4.04 12.63 -22.10
CA PHE A 211 -4.84 11.69 -22.89
C PHE A 211 -4.47 11.76 -24.39
N LEU A 212 -3.46 12.55 -24.77
CA LEU A 212 -3.13 12.90 -26.14
C LEU A 212 -1.64 12.78 -26.48
N PRO A 213 -1.14 11.54 -26.46
CA PRO A 213 -0.42 11.09 -27.65
C PRO A 213 -1.28 10.16 -28.51
N ASP A 214 -2.27 9.51 -27.88
CA ASP A 214 -2.86 8.30 -28.44
C ASP A 214 -4.37 8.39 -28.67
N ALA A 215 -5.11 9.50 -28.57
CA ALA A 215 -6.57 9.43 -28.84
C ALA A 215 -6.92 9.59 -30.35
N GLN A 216 -7.79 8.75 -30.93
CA GLN A 216 -8.25 8.87 -32.34
C GLN A 216 -9.23 10.05 -32.57
N GLY A 217 -9.13 11.16 -31.82
CA GLY A 217 -10.05 12.29 -31.95
C GLY A 217 -11.44 11.97 -31.40
N PHE A 218 -11.50 11.16 -30.34
CA PHE A 218 -12.74 10.72 -29.73
C PHE A 218 -12.62 10.58 -28.22
N TRP A 219 -13.60 11.13 -27.51
CA TRP A 219 -13.89 10.77 -26.12
C TRP A 219 -15.39 10.69 -25.91
N MET A 220 -15.84 9.92 -24.90
CA MET A 220 -17.22 9.93 -24.45
C MET A 220 -17.29 9.87 -22.92
N VAL A 221 -18.27 10.56 -22.35
CA VAL A 221 -18.61 10.43 -20.94
C VAL A 221 -19.90 9.65 -20.84
N VAL A 222 -19.91 8.64 -19.99
CA VAL A 222 -21.02 7.71 -19.84
C VAL A 222 -21.37 7.59 -18.36
N ASP A 223 -22.63 7.86 -18.04
CA ASP A 223 -23.27 7.39 -16.83
C ASP A 223 -23.70 5.95 -17.09
N GLU A 224 -22.89 5.00 -16.59
CA GLU A 224 -23.15 3.57 -16.82
C GLU A 224 -24.40 3.06 -16.10
N LYS A 225 -24.82 3.74 -15.04
CA LYS A 225 -25.98 3.33 -14.25
C LYS A 225 -27.27 3.69 -14.98
N GLU A 226 -27.32 4.89 -15.55
CA GLU A 226 -28.46 5.36 -16.34
C GLU A 226 -28.35 4.94 -17.81
N GLU A 227 -27.25 4.27 -18.19
CA GLU A 227 -26.91 3.84 -19.55
C GLU A 227 -27.04 4.98 -20.58
N LYS A 228 -26.58 6.17 -20.21
CA LYS A 228 -26.65 7.39 -21.02
C LYS A 228 -25.29 8.07 -21.09
N GLY A 229 -25.03 8.80 -22.17
CA GLY A 229 -23.76 9.50 -22.31
C GLY A 229 -23.70 10.47 -23.47
N ILE A 230 -22.56 11.11 -23.60
CA ILE A 230 -22.25 12.01 -24.72
C ILE A 230 -20.86 11.67 -25.26
N ALA A 231 -20.77 11.60 -26.59
CA ALA A 231 -19.54 11.38 -27.31
C ALA A 231 -19.14 12.63 -28.09
N ASN A 232 -17.86 13.00 -28.04
CA ASN A 232 -17.27 14.05 -28.87
C ASN A 232 -16.31 13.44 -29.89
N TYR A 233 -16.43 13.85 -31.15
CA TYR A 233 -15.48 13.55 -32.22
C TYR A 233 -14.84 14.84 -32.71
N PHE A 234 -13.52 14.86 -32.91
CA PHE A 234 -12.79 16.06 -33.27
C PHE A 234 -11.51 15.79 -34.09
N ASP A 235 -11.00 16.83 -34.78
CA ASP A 235 -9.79 16.76 -35.63
C ASP A 235 -8.51 16.47 -34.81
N LYS A 236 -8.21 15.19 -34.55
CA LYS A 236 -7.09 14.78 -33.67
C LYS A 236 -5.75 15.43 -34.02
N ASP A 237 -5.44 15.56 -35.31
CA ASP A 237 -4.14 16.03 -35.78
C ASP A 237 -3.94 17.53 -35.49
N LYS A 238 -5.02 18.25 -35.20
CA LYS A 238 -5.03 19.66 -34.83
C LYS A 238 -4.99 19.89 -33.33
N VAL A 239 -5.10 18.84 -32.51
CA VAL A 239 -5.11 18.94 -31.04
C VAL A 239 -3.70 18.73 -30.47
N LYS A 240 -3.31 19.58 -29.52
CA LYS A 240 -2.07 19.49 -28.75
C LYS A 240 -2.26 18.73 -27.44
N LYS A 241 -3.33 19.04 -26.69
CA LYS A 241 -3.61 18.43 -25.39
C LYS A 241 -5.08 18.58 -25.00
N THR A 242 -5.50 17.80 -24.02
CA THR A 242 -6.85 17.81 -23.46
C THR A 242 -6.75 17.82 -21.95
N TYR A 243 -7.71 18.46 -21.28
CA TYR A 243 -7.77 18.47 -19.83
C TYR A 243 -9.10 17.95 -19.34
N VAL A 244 -9.07 17.37 -18.14
CA VAL A 244 -10.27 16.99 -17.41
C VAL A 244 -10.22 17.66 -16.06
N TRP A 245 -11.20 18.51 -15.82
CA TRP A 245 -11.42 19.11 -14.52
C TRP A 245 -12.70 18.53 -13.92
N VAL A 246 -12.55 17.86 -12.78
CA VAL A 246 -13.67 17.23 -12.07
C VAL A 246 -14.12 18.15 -10.95
N GLU A 247 -15.35 18.62 -11.03
CA GLU A 247 -16.03 19.37 -9.98
C GLU A 247 -17.01 18.44 -9.25
N PRO A 248 -17.47 18.80 -8.03
CA PRO A 248 -18.34 17.93 -7.23
C PRO A 248 -19.59 17.41 -7.95
N ASP A 249 -20.12 18.20 -8.88
CA ASP A 249 -21.33 17.89 -9.63
C ASP A 249 -21.17 18.12 -11.14
N SER A 250 -19.97 18.40 -11.68
CA SER A 250 -19.78 18.68 -13.11
C SER A 250 -18.41 18.20 -13.61
N TYR A 251 -18.28 18.05 -14.93
CA TYR A 251 -17.01 17.71 -15.56
C TYR A 251 -16.70 18.67 -16.69
N ASN A 252 -15.53 19.29 -16.62
CA ASN A 252 -15.01 20.16 -17.64
C ASN A 252 -13.98 19.39 -18.49
N LEU A 253 -14.23 19.28 -19.80
CA LEU A 253 -13.43 18.49 -20.75
C LEU A 253 -12.83 19.37 -21.84
N GLU A 254 -11.64 19.90 -21.61
CA GLU A 254 -11.03 20.89 -22.49
C GLU A 254 -10.24 20.27 -23.64
N ILE A 255 -10.27 20.90 -24.82
CA ILE A 255 -9.46 20.57 -25.98
C ILE A 255 -8.59 21.78 -26.33
N PHE A 256 -7.28 21.62 -26.39
CA PHE A 256 -6.33 22.65 -26.82
C PHE A 256 -5.76 22.30 -28.17
N CYS A 257 -6.03 23.11 -29.19
CA CYS A 257 -5.39 22.95 -30.48
C CYS A 257 -3.90 23.30 -30.44
N LYS A 258 -3.12 22.76 -31.39
CA LYS A 258 -1.72 23.15 -31.61
C LYS A 258 -1.63 24.66 -31.89
N PRO A 259 -0.53 25.34 -31.52
CA PRO A 259 -0.30 26.70 -31.98
C PRO A 259 -0.17 26.74 -33.50
N TYR A 260 -0.85 27.67 -34.16
CA TYR A 260 -0.78 27.90 -35.60
C TYR A 260 -0.30 29.32 -35.87
N THR A 261 0.67 29.44 -36.77
CA THR A 261 1.18 30.71 -37.27
C THR A 261 0.37 31.08 -38.50
N LEU A 262 -0.49 32.10 -38.38
CA LEU A 262 -1.39 32.56 -39.44
C LEU A 262 -0.88 33.85 -40.06
N LYS A 263 -0.59 33.81 -41.36
CA LYS A 263 -0.28 35.01 -42.16
C LYS A 263 -1.52 35.90 -42.31
N PRO A 264 -1.35 37.20 -42.63
CA PRO A 264 -2.47 38.09 -42.94
C PRO A 264 -3.44 37.45 -43.94
N GLY A 265 -4.72 37.36 -43.57
CA GLY A 265 -5.79 36.78 -44.36
C GLY A 265 -5.96 35.25 -44.27
N GLU A 266 -5.00 34.53 -43.69
CA GLU A 266 -5.01 33.06 -43.57
C GLU A 266 -6.07 32.58 -42.55
N ILE A 267 -6.67 31.41 -42.81
CA ILE A 267 -7.76 30.84 -42.03
C ILE A 267 -7.35 29.48 -41.46
N PHE A 268 -7.45 29.34 -40.14
CA PHE A 268 -7.45 28.04 -39.46
C PHE A 268 -8.89 27.56 -39.26
N THR A 269 -9.17 26.28 -39.50
CA THR A 269 -10.49 25.67 -39.28
C THR A 269 -10.35 24.40 -38.44
N PHE A 270 -11.26 24.21 -37.50
CA PHE A 270 -11.35 23.04 -36.62
C PHE A 270 -12.77 22.47 -36.62
N HIS A 271 -12.87 21.15 -36.75
CA HIS A 271 -14.15 20.43 -36.74
C HIS A 271 -14.30 19.61 -35.45
N ASN A 272 -15.49 19.69 -34.83
CA ASN A 272 -15.92 18.78 -33.79
C ASN A 272 -17.43 18.51 -33.82
N SER A 273 -17.86 17.40 -33.20
CA SER A 273 -19.26 17.02 -33.15
C SER A 273 -19.61 16.35 -31.83
N TYR A 274 -20.84 16.53 -31.36
CA TYR A 274 -21.36 15.87 -30.16
C TYR A 274 -22.52 14.94 -30.51
N ALA A 275 -22.38 13.66 -30.15
CA ALA A 275 -23.41 12.64 -30.32
C ALA A 275 -23.96 12.21 -28.96
N LEU A 276 -25.30 12.19 -28.83
CA LEU A 276 -25.97 11.71 -27.62
C LEU A 276 -26.09 10.18 -27.67
N LEU A 277 -25.83 9.51 -26.55
CA LEU A 277 -25.83 8.05 -26.42
C LEU A 277 -26.94 7.61 -25.46
N ASN A 278 -27.83 6.72 -25.92
CA ASN A 278 -28.96 6.24 -25.13
C ASN A 278 -29.08 4.72 -25.17
N GLY A 279 -28.80 4.09 -24.04
CA GLY A 279 -28.97 2.67 -23.82
C GLY A 279 -27.70 1.85 -24.07
N PRO A 280 -27.68 0.62 -23.54
CA PRO A 280 -26.49 -0.19 -23.48
C PRO A 280 -26.06 -0.65 -24.87
N ASP A 281 -26.97 -0.78 -25.84
CA ASP A 281 -26.63 -1.16 -27.21
C ASP A 281 -26.10 0.01 -28.04
N GLU A 282 -26.45 1.26 -27.74
CA GLU A 282 -25.79 2.42 -28.36
C GLU A 282 -24.39 2.58 -27.75
N ILE A 283 -24.26 2.49 -26.43
CA ILE A 283 -22.95 2.53 -25.75
C ILE A 283 -22.09 1.33 -26.19
N LYS A 284 -22.67 0.13 -26.30
CA LYS A 284 -22.02 -1.10 -26.79
C LYS A 284 -21.82 -1.14 -28.29
N SER A 285 -22.64 -0.50 -29.11
CA SER A 285 -22.36 -0.38 -30.54
C SER A 285 -21.19 0.57 -30.77
N ARG A 286 -21.04 1.61 -29.93
CA ARG A 286 -19.81 2.42 -29.89
C ARG A 286 -18.61 1.66 -29.34
N TYR A 287 -18.79 0.72 -28.38
CA TYR A 287 -17.76 -0.29 -28.05
C TYR A 287 -17.47 -1.23 -29.24
N ARG A 288 -18.49 -1.62 -30.02
CA ARG A 288 -18.45 -2.54 -31.17
C ARG A 288 -18.07 -1.89 -32.50
N ILE A 289 -17.77 -0.58 -32.56
CA ILE A 289 -17.07 0.01 -33.71
C ILE A 289 -15.70 -0.70 -33.93
N THR A 290 -15.24 -1.49 -32.96
CA THR A 290 -14.04 -2.34 -33.06
C THR A 290 -14.29 -3.81 -33.42
N ASN A 291 -15.54 -4.29 -33.50
CA ASN A 291 -15.84 -5.72 -33.65
C ASN A 291 -16.95 -6.06 -34.67
N LEU A 292 -17.31 -5.13 -35.57
CA LEU A 292 -18.14 -5.43 -36.76
C LEU A 292 -17.37 -5.22 -38.08
N ARG A 293 -16.09 -5.61 -38.08
CA ARG A 293 -15.29 -5.87 -39.29
C ARG A 293 -14.51 -7.20 -39.19
N GLU A 294 -15.18 -8.27 -38.77
CA GLU A 294 -15.05 -9.55 -39.47
C GLU A 294 -16.29 -9.56 -40.39
N GLU A 295 -16.30 -8.89 -41.54
CA GLU A 295 -15.54 -9.26 -42.72
C GLU A 295 -14.63 -8.12 -43.23
N SER A 296 -13.37 -8.50 -43.45
CA SER A 296 -12.21 -7.70 -43.87
C SER A 296 -11.50 -6.97 -42.74
N ASP A 297 -10.73 -7.72 -41.93
CA ASP A 297 -9.44 -7.19 -41.48
C ASP A 297 -8.63 -6.97 -42.77
N PRO A 298 -8.46 -5.72 -43.25
CA PRO A 298 -7.79 -5.46 -44.52
C PRO A 298 -6.30 -5.85 -44.46
N SER A 299 -5.79 -6.14 -43.25
CA SER A 299 -4.46 -6.66 -43.07
C SER A 299 -4.35 -8.17 -43.28
N LEU A 300 -5.45 -8.93 -43.20
CA LEU A 300 -5.44 -10.36 -43.49
C LEU A 300 -5.23 -10.56 -45.00
N ILE A 301 -4.02 -10.96 -45.37
CA ILE A 301 -3.61 -11.15 -46.77
C ILE A 301 -4.06 -12.51 -47.30
N ALA A 302 -3.97 -13.56 -46.48
CA ALA A 302 -4.30 -14.91 -46.89
C ALA A 302 -4.79 -15.74 -45.70
N CYS A 303 -5.80 -16.58 -45.92
CA CYS A 303 -6.35 -17.51 -44.93
C CYS A 303 -6.66 -18.86 -45.58
N TYR A 304 -5.98 -19.91 -45.11
CA TYR A 304 -6.14 -21.27 -45.61
C TYR A 304 -6.62 -22.17 -44.46
N HIS A 305 -7.90 -22.51 -44.48
CA HIS A 305 -8.51 -23.45 -43.53
C HIS A 305 -8.15 -24.91 -43.84
N PHE A 306 -7.74 -25.21 -45.08
CA PHE A 306 -7.52 -26.59 -45.53
C PHE A 306 -8.73 -27.51 -45.29
N ASP A 307 -9.94 -26.97 -45.45
CA ASP A 307 -11.22 -27.65 -45.26
C ASP A 307 -11.85 -28.15 -46.58
N GLU A 308 -11.15 -28.02 -47.71
CA GLU A 308 -11.67 -28.46 -49.02
C GLU A 308 -11.78 -29.98 -49.14
N GLY A 309 -10.96 -30.74 -48.39
CA GLY A 309 -11.06 -32.19 -48.25
C GLY A 309 -10.69 -33.03 -49.49
N GLU A 310 -10.72 -32.46 -50.69
CA GLU A 310 -10.42 -33.11 -51.96
C GLU A 310 -9.89 -32.14 -53.03
N GLY A 311 -9.42 -32.69 -54.16
CA GLY A 311 -8.87 -31.91 -55.27
C GLY A 311 -7.47 -31.34 -55.00
N ILE A 312 -7.02 -30.45 -55.91
CA ILE A 312 -5.65 -29.91 -55.92
C ILE A 312 -5.59 -28.39 -55.70
N VAL A 313 -6.70 -27.76 -55.31
CA VAL A 313 -6.78 -26.30 -55.10
C VAL A 313 -7.05 -26.04 -53.63
N VAL A 314 -6.28 -25.13 -53.04
CA VAL A 314 -6.52 -24.55 -51.72
C VAL A 314 -7.07 -23.15 -51.93
N ARG A 315 -8.25 -22.86 -51.40
CA ARG A 315 -8.92 -21.57 -51.54
C ARG A 315 -8.47 -20.63 -50.44
N ASP A 316 -8.24 -19.38 -50.82
CA ASP A 316 -7.98 -18.28 -49.90
C ASP A 316 -9.30 -17.70 -49.38
N SER A 317 -9.57 -17.88 -48.10
CA SER A 317 -10.77 -17.39 -47.42
C SER A 317 -10.64 -15.94 -46.95
N SER A 318 -9.52 -15.25 -47.20
CA SER A 318 -9.36 -13.84 -46.81
C SER A 318 -10.08 -12.84 -47.73
N GLY A 319 -10.62 -13.29 -48.86
CA GLY A 319 -11.20 -12.44 -49.89
C GLY A 319 -10.20 -11.84 -50.89
N ASN A 320 -8.90 -12.18 -50.81
CA ASN A 320 -7.86 -11.63 -51.69
C ASN A 320 -7.49 -12.53 -52.88
N ASN A 321 -8.17 -13.67 -53.02
CA ASN A 321 -8.00 -14.63 -54.11
C ASN A 321 -6.55 -15.15 -54.27
N ASN A 322 -5.76 -15.22 -53.17
CA ASN A 322 -4.43 -15.82 -53.17
C ASN A 322 -4.52 -17.36 -53.11
N ASN A 323 -5.27 -17.98 -54.02
CA ASN A 323 -5.48 -19.42 -54.02
C ASN A 323 -4.16 -20.18 -54.28
N GLY A 324 -4.01 -21.32 -53.60
CA GLY A 324 -2.87 -22.23 -53.76
C GLY A 324 -3.19 -23.45 -54.60
N LYS A 325 -2.15 -24.06 -55.18
CA LYS A 325 -2.24 -25.37 -55.83
C LYS A 325 -1.43 -26.39 -55.04
N ILE A 326 -2.05 -27.52 -54.73
CA ILE A 326 -1.42 -28.66 -54.05
C ILE A 326 -0.55 -29.42 -55.06
N SER A 327 0.66 -29.75 -54.65
CA SER A 327 1.53 -30.73 -55.30
C SER A 327 1.93 -31.76 -54.24
N GLY A 328 1.66 -33.05 -54.47
CA GLY A 328 2.10 -34.16 -53.60
C GLY A 328 1.41 -34.33 -52.23
N ALA A 329 1.08 -33.23 -51.53
CA ALA A 329 0.46 -33.28 -50.21
C ALA A 329 -0.95 -33.89 -50.27
N LYS A 330 -1.36 -34.56 -49.18
CA LYS A 330 -2.63 -35.29 -49.10
C LYS A 330 -3.57 -34.68 -48.06
N TRP A 331 -4.87 -34.68 -48.35
CA TRP A 331 -5.90 -34.36 -47.38
C TRP A 331 -5.97 -35.41 -46.27
N VAL A 332 -5.97 -34.96 -45.03
CA VAL A 332 -6.10 -35.79 -43.81
C VAL A 332 -6.96 -35.05 -42.79
N LYS A 333 -7.24 -35.68 -41.65
CA LYS A 333 -7.92 -35.00 -40.55
C LYS A 333 -7.04 -33.89 -39.95
N GLY A 334 -7.57 -32.67 -39.89
CA GLY A 334 -6.90 -31.47 -39.38
C GLY A 334 -7.09 -31.26 -37.87
N LYS A 335 -6.64 -30.10 -37.39
CA LYS A 335 -6.93 -29.58 -36.07
C LYS A 335 -8.38 -29.11 -35.99
N LYS A 336 -8.88 -28.48 -37.05
CA LYS A 336 -10.28 -28.22 -37.36
C LYS A 336 -10.56 -28.86 -38.72
N GLY A 337 -11.71 -29.50 -38.89
CA GLY A 337 -12.08 -30.17 -40.15
C GLY A 337 -10.96 -31.03 -40.76
N THR A 338 -10.54 -30.68 -41.98
CA THR A 338 -9.43 -31.34 -42.70
C THR A 338 -8.13 -30.53 -42.61
N GLY A 339 -7.02 -31.13 -43.01
CA GLY A 339 -5.71 -30.50 -43.06
C GLY A 339 -4.83 -31.16 -44.11
N LEU A 340 -3.65 -30.58 -44.38
CA LEU A 340 -2.73 -31.14 -45.36
C LEU A 340 -1.56 -31.86 -44.71
N LYS A 341 -1.34 -33.10 -45.16
CA LYS A 341 -0.24 -33.97 -44.77
C LYS A 341 0.95 -33.77 -45.69
N PHE A 342 2.11 -33.52 -45.08
CA PHE A 342 3.41 -33.38 -45.74
C PHE A 342 4.37 -34.45 -45.22
N GLY A 343 5.18 -35.03 -46.11
CA GLY A 343 6.16 -36.06 -45.77
C GLY A 343 7.22 -36.33 -46.84
N SER A 344 7.13 -35.71 -48.02
CA SER A 344 8.06 -35.89 -49.13
C SER A 344 8.53 -34.56 -49.74
N LYS A 345 9.63 -34.59 -50.52
CA LYS A 345 10.15 -33.43 -51.26
C LYS A 345 9.20 -32.86 -52.32
N LYS A 346 8.17 -33.62 -52.71
CA LYS A 346 7.14 -33.18 -53.67
C LYS A 346 5.93 -32.55 -52.97
N ASP A 347 5.80 -32.69 -51.65
CA ASP A 347 4.62 -32.27 -50.90
C ASP A 347 4.72 -30.78 -50.57
N VAL A 348 3.96 -29.95 -51.28
CA VAL A 348 3.98 -28.50 -51.12
C VAL A 348 2.68 -27.89 -51.64
N VAL A 349 2.22 -26.80 -51.01
CA VAL A 349 1.22 -25.91 -51.61
C VAL A 349 1.93 -24.72 -52.22
N VAL A 350 1.68 -24.46 -53.51
CA VAL A 350 2.27 -23.36 -54.26
C VAL A 350 1.24 -22.26 -54.46
N ILE A 351 1.51 -21.08 -53.94
CA ILE A 351 0.64 -19.90 -54.07
C ILE A 351 1.35 -18.90 -55.01
N PRO A 352 0.75 -18.54 -56.15
CA PRO A 352 1.31 -17.55 -57.07
C PRO A 352 1.63 -16.23 -56.38
N ASN A 353 2.66 -15.53 -56.86
CA ASN A 353 3.04 -14.25 -56.29
C ASN A 353 1.93 -13.20 -56.50
N SER A 354 1.67 -12.40 -55.46
CA SER A 354 0.82 -11.21 -55.53
C SER A 354 1.47 -10.04 -54.80
N LYS A 355 1.01 -8.81 -55.07
CA LYS A 355 1.50 -7.61 -54.35
C LYS A 355 1.22 -7.70 -52.84
N LEU A 356 0.10 -8.31 -52.45
CA LEU A 356 -0.29 -8.46 -51.04
C LEU A 356 0.63 -9.42 -50.29
N LEU A 357 1.12 -10.47 -50.94
CA LEU A 357 2.08 -11.43 -50.35
C LEU A 357 3.51 -10.85 -50.17
N ASN A 358 3.71 -9.56 -50.43
CA ASN A 358 4.95 -8.83 -50.26
C ASN A 358 4.81 -7.68 -49.24
N PRO A 359 4.48 -7.99 -47.96
CA PRO A 359 4.44 -6.99 -46.90
C PRO A 359 5.81 -6.36 -46.72
N LYS A 360 5.87 -5.05 -46.43
CA LYS A 360 7.13 -4.30 -46.31
C LYS A 360 7.53 -3.97 -44.87
N LYS A 361 6.59 -3.59 -44.01
CA LYS A 361 6.91 -3.01 -42.69
C LYS A 361 6.64 -3.96 -41.53
N GLU A 362 5.57 -4.74 -41.61
CA GLU A 362 5.14 -5.64 -40.55
C GLU A 362 4.60 -6.93 -41.15
N LEU A 363 4.56 -7.99 -40.36
CA LEU A 363 4.08 -9.31 -40.81
C LEU A 363 3.68 -10.17 -39.62
N THR A 364 2.56 -10.88 -39.74
CA THR A 364 2.24 -12.01 -38.87
C THR A 364 1.91 -13.25 -39.68
N ILE A 365 2.46 -14.40 -39.28
CA ILE A 365 2.11 -15.72 -39.83
C ILE A 365 1.71 -16.60 -38.65
N GLU A 366 0.52 -17.20 -38.70
CA GLU A 366 0.05 -18.19 -37.71
C GLU A 366 -0.34 -19.51 -38.38
N ALA A 367 -0.17 -20.62 -37.65
CA ALA A 367 -0.59 -21.95 -38.11
C ALA A 367 -0.78 -22.91 -36.93
N TRP A 368 -1.63 -23.92 -37.12
CA TRP A 368 -1.61 -25.15 -36.34
C TRP A 368 -0.71 -26.18 -37.03
N VAL A 369 0.16 -26.83 -36.25
CA VAL A 369 1.09 -27.85 -36.77
C VAL A 369 1.06 -29.11 -35.91
N PHE A 370 1.10 -30.26 -36.57
CA PHE A 370 1.28 -31.58 -35.97
C PHE A 370 2.60 -32.15 -36.48
N TRP A 371 3.66 -32.07 -35.67
CA TRP A 371 5.00 -32.51 -36.08
C TRP A 371 5.21 -33.99 -35.75
N GLU A 372 5.61 -34.79 -36.74
CA GLU A 372 5.82 -36.24 -36.55
C GLU A 372 7.30 -36.61 -36.48
N ALA A 373 8.06 -36.12 -37.44
CA ALA A 373 9.45 -36.50 -37.65
C ALA A 373 10.24 -35.33 -38.25
N PRO A 374 11.59 -35.37 -38.20
CA PRO A 374 12.40 -34.44 -38.98
C PRO A 374 12.12 -34.60 -40.48
N GLY A 375 12.33 -33.52 -41.24
CA GLY A 375 12.42 -33.57 -42.70
C GLY A 375 13.66 -34.37 -43.18
N PRO A 376 14.00 -34.30 -44.47
CA PRO A 376 15.03 -35.13 -45.07
C PRO A 376 16.42 -34.83 -44.49
N GLU A 377 17.24 -35.87 -44.42
CA GLU A 377 18.60 -35.81 -43.88
C GLU A 377 19.45 -34.77 -44.63
N GLY A 378 20.27 -34.01 -43.90
CA GLY A 378 21.05 -32.88 -44.44
C GLY A 378 20.35 -31.50 -44.42
N TYR A 379 19.04 -31.42 -44.12
CA TYR A 379 18.32 -30.14 -44.02
C TYR A 379 17.89 -29.78 -42.59
N ILE A 380 18.26 -28.58 -42.14
CA ILE A 380 17.99 -28.11 -40.76
C ILE A 380 16.57 -27.55 -40.55
N TRP A 381 15.80 -27.28 -41.61
CA TRP A 381 14.51 -26.59 -41.54
C TRP A 381 13.34 -27.42 -42.10
N GLY A 382 12.31 -27.67 -41.30
CA GLY A 382 10.99 -28.08 -41.76
C GLY A 382 10.14 -26.84 -42.05
N HIS A 383 9.88 -26.54 -43.32
CA HIS A 383 9.22 -25.29 -43.73
C HIS A 383 7.70 -25.34 -43.53
N ILE A 384 7.16 -24.40 -42.72
CA ILE A 384 5.72 -24.24 -42.56
C ILE A 384 5.21 -23.25 -43.62
N VAL A 385 5.74 -22.03 -43.61
CA VAL A 385 5.44 -20.98 -44.61
C VAL A 385 6.75 -20.34 -45.05
N ARG A 386 6.97 -20.20 -46.36
CA ARG A 386 8.20 -19.61 -46.91
C ARG A 386 8.00 -18.86 -48.22
N LYS A 387 8.59 -17.66 -48.31
CA LYS A 387 8.73 -16.88 -49.55
C LYS A 387 10.20 -16.49 -49.81
N ARG A 388 10.78 -16.91 -50.94
CA ARG A 388 12.21 -16.75 -51.25
C ARG A 388 12.49 -16.62 -52.74
N ASN A 389 13.47 -15.79 -53.11
CA ASN A 389 14.16 -15.86 -54.40
C ASN A 389 15.30 -16.91 -54.41
N PHE A 390 15.23 -17.88 -55.32
CA PHE A 390 16.21 -18.97 -55.43
C PHE A 390 17.31 -18.74 -56.47
N THR A 391 17.20 -17.70 -57.31
CA THR A 391 18.12 -17.47 -58.45
C THR A 391 19.33 -16.61 -58.12
N LYS A 392 19.42 -16.04 -56.91
CA LYS A 392 20.62 -15.31 -56.44
C LYS A 392 21.23 -16.03 -55.24
N THR A 393 22.47 -16.51 -55.38
CA THR A 393 23.28 -16.96 -54.25
C THR A 393 23.55 -15.76 -53.33
N GLY A 394 22.71 -15.60 -52.30
CA GLY A 394 22.89 -14.56 -51.27
C GLY A 394 22.02 -13.30 -51.38
N GLY A 395 20.89 -13.30 -52.10
CA GLY A 395 20.01 -12.11 -52.17
C GLY A 395 18.51 -12.42 -52.20
N ASN A 396 17.74 -11.72 -51.35
CA ASN A 396 16.28 -11.55 -51.36
C ASN A 396 15.42 -12.73 -50.86
N ASN A 397 15.74 -13.26 -49.66
CA ASN A 397 14.73 -13.98 -48.85
C ASN A 397 13.68 -12.98 -48.36
N SER A 398 12.39 -13.32 -48.33
CA SER A 398 11.37 -12.40 -47.81
C SER A 398 11.05 -12.74 -46.36
N TYR A 399 10.35 -13.85 -46.13
CA TYR A 399 9.99 -14.31 -44.78
C TYR A 399 9.89 -15.83 -44.69
N LEU A 400 10.05 -16.33 -43.46
CA LEU A 400 10.07 -17.75 -43.12
C LEU A 400 9.45 -18.01 -41.75
N LEU A 401 8.51 -18.95 -41.68
CA LEU A 401 8.13 -19.64 -40.45
C LEU A 401 8.47 -21.13 -40.62
N ALA A 402 9.31 -21.68 -39.74
CA ALA A 402 9.82 -23.04 -39.86
C ALA A 402 10.06 -23.70 -38.51
N ILE A 403 10.24 -25.02 -38.53
CA ILE A 403 10.69 -25.80 -37.37
C ILE A 403 12.14 -26.23 -37.60
N TYR A 404 12.97 -26.09 -36.58
CA TYR A 404 14.34 -26.60 -36.59
C TYR A 404 14.32 -28.13 -36.38
N ASN A 405 14.62 -28.88 -37.44
CA ASN A 405 14.44 -30.33 -37.50
C ASN A 405 15.19 -31.09 -36.39
N LYS A 406 16.37 -30.60 -35.96
CA LYS A 406 17.19 -31.25 -34.93
C LYS A 406 16.62 -31.16 -33.50
N ASN A 407 15.82 -30.14 -33.17
CA ASN A 407 15.41 -29.91 -31.77
C ASN A 407 13.94 -29.47 -31.56
N ARG A 408 13.13 -29.44 -32.63
CA ARG A 408 11.69 -29.12 -32.62
C ARG A 408 11.36 -27.69 -32.18
N ARG A 409 12.31 -26.77 -32.21
CA ARG A 409 12.05 -25.35 -31.93
C ARG A 409 11.50 -24.65 -33.17
N VAL A 410 10.64 -23.68 -32.96
CA VAL A 410 10.06 -22.87 -34.04
C VAL A 410 10.97 -21.69 -34.28
N ALA A 411 11.21 -21.37 -35.54
CA ALA A 411 11.97 -20.22 -35.95
C ALA A 411 11.16 -19.34 -36.88
N PHE A 412 11.27 -18.04 -36.67
CA PHE A 412 10.71 -17.02 -37.52
C PHE A 412 11.81 -16.07 -37.98
N ALA A 413 11.85 -15.79 -39.28
CA ALA A 413 12.88 -14.94 -39.89
C ALA A 413 12.30 -14.08 -41.02
N ILE A 414 12.89 -12.91 -41.20
CA ILE A 414 12.72 -12.06 -42.39
C ILE A 414 14.07 -11.95 -43.11
N ASN A 415 14.11 -11.62 -44.39
CA ASN A 415 15.35 -11.26 -45.13
C ASN A 415 16.53 -12.26 -45.14
N GLY A 416 16.44 -13.44 -44.52
CA GLY A 416 17.57 -14.37 -44.40
C GLY A 416 17.21 -15.67 -43.67
N CYS A 417 17.97 -16.74 -43.91
CA CYS A 417 18.01 -17.90 -43.02
C CYS A 417 19.32 -18.71 -43.16
N GLY A 418 20.08 -18.85 -42.07
CA GLY A 418 21.26 -19.71 -41.99
C GLY A 418 22.65 -19.04 -41.96
N ARG A 419 22.79 -17.71 -41.84
CA ARG A 419 24.10 -17.04 -41.64
C ARG A 419 24.16 -16.24 -40.33
N LYS A 420 25.36 -16.13 -39.74
CA LYS A 420 25.61 -15.33 -38.52
C LYS A 420 25.29 -13.86 -38.81
N GLY A 421 24.40 -13.26 -38.02
CA GLY A 421 23.94 -11.87 -38.21
C GLY A 421 22.57 -11.72 -38.88
N GLU A 422 21.93 -12.81 -39.33
CA GLU A 422 20.59 -12.72 -39.93
C GLU A 422 19.47 -12.51 -38.88
N PRO A 423 18.37 -11.83 -39.27
CA PRO A 423 17.26 -11.51 -38.38
C PRO A 423 16.33 -12.73 -38.23
N ILE A 424 16.74 -13.65 -37.35
CA ILE A 424 16.00 -14.85 -36.98
C ILE A 424 15.81 -14.92 -35.46
N VAL A 425 14.59 -15.26 -35.03
CA VAL A 425 14.26 -15.61 -33.64
C VAL A 425 13.89 -17.09 -33.58
N VAL A 426 14.37 -17.78 -32.54
CA VAL A 426 14.09 -19.20 -32.29
C VAL A 426 13.44 -19.33 -30.93
N SER A 427 12.36 -20.11 -30.83
CA SER A 427 11.61 -20.30 -29.60
C SER A 427 12.42 -21.05 -28.54
N ASP A 428 12.20 -20.74 -27.26
CA ASP A 428 12.73 -21.54 -26.15
C ASP A 428 11.95 -22.86 -25.97
N VAL A 429 10.67 -22.82 -26.35
CA VAL A 429 9.68 -23.92 -26.30
C VAL A 429 9.77 -24.79 -27.56
N ARG A 430 9.55 -26.09 -27.41
CA ARG A 430 9.53 -27.08 -28.50
C ARG A 430 8.09 -27.42 -28.90
N VAL A 431 7.83 -27.67 -30.18
CA VAL A 431 6.56 -28.25 -30.61
C VAL A 431 6.42 -29.69 -30.12
N LYS A 432 5.17 -30.14 -29.92
CA LYS A 432 4.87 -31.52 -29.50
C LYS A 432 5.20 -32.49 -30.64
N LYS A 433 5.83 -33.62 -30.31
CA LYS A 433 5.96 -34.74 -31.24
C LYS A 433 4.64 -35.52 -31.20
N ASN A 434 4.10 -35.84 -32.38
CA ASN A 434 2.81 -36.51 -32.52
C ASN A 434 1.67 -35.79 -31.78
N GLY A 435 1.66 -34.45 -31.84
CA GLY A 435 0.63 -33.64 -31.20
C GLY A 435 0.52 -32.24 -31.81
N TRP A 436 -0.67 -31.64 -31.68
CA TRP A 436 -0.93 -30.29 -32.18
C TRP A 436 -0.25 -29.22 -31.31
N SER A 437 0.46 -28.32 -31.98
CA SER A 437 0.98 -27.06 -31.43
C SER A 437 0.48 -25.91 -32.28
N TYR A 438 0.13 -24.80 -31.63
CA TYR A 438 -0.17 -23.54 -32.30
C TYR A 438 1.10 -22.70 -32.34
N ILE A 439 1.43 -22.16 -33.51
CA ILE A 439 2.66 -21.41 -33.73
C ILE A 439 2.36 -20.08 -34.43
N ALA A 440 3.10 -19.05 -34.06
CA ALA A 440 3.05 -17.76 -34.76
C ALA A 440 4.42 -17.11 -34.88
N GLY A 441 4.65 -16.39 -35.97
CA GLY A 441 5.80 -15.52 -36.20
C GLY A 441 5.31 -14.10 -36.46
N ILE A 442 5.85 -13.12 -35.73
CA ILE A 442 5.39 -11.72 -35.71
C ILE A 442 6.59 -10.80 -35.92
N TYR A 443 6.49 -9.87 -36.86
CA TYR A 443 7.46 -8.80 -37.09
C TYR A 443 6.75 -7.45 -37.01
N ASP A 444 7.19 -6.59 -36.09
CA ASP A 444 6.59 -5.27 -35.82
C ASP A 444 7.37 -4.09 -36.41
N GLY A 445 8.24 -4.36 -37.39
CA GLY A 445 9.13 -3.33 -37.98
C GLY A 445 10.45 -3.14 -37.23
N SER A 446 10.60 -3.70 -36.04
CA SER A 446 11.83 -3.59 -35.22
C SER A 446 12.23 -4.88 -34.51
N LYS A 447 11.27 -5.79 -34.31
CA LYS A 447 11.42 -6.98 -33.47
C LYS A 447 10.73 -8.16 -34.11
N LEU A 448 11.43 -9.30 -34.07
CA LEU A 448 10.87 -10.60 -34.41
C LEU A 448 10.39 -11.27 -33.13
N THR A 449 9.17 -11.80 -33.15
CA THR A 449 8.61 -12.61 -32.07
C THR A 449 8.13 -13.95 -32.62
N VAL A 450 8.48 -15.04 -31.96
CA VAL A 450 7.91 -16.37 -32.22
C VAL A 450 7.09 -16.80 -31.02
N VAL A 451 5.90 -17.34 -31.25
CA VAL A 451 4.98 -17.84 -30.24
C VAL A 451 4.77 -19.32 -30.45
N VAL A 452 4.84 -20.12 -29.39
CA VAL A 452 4.51 -21.56 -29.40
C VAL A 452 3.55 -21.84 -28.26
N ASP A 453 2.34 -22.33 -28.56
CA ASP A 453 1.27 -22.60 -27.59
C ASP A 453 1.02 -21.42 -26.63
N GLY A 454 1.01 -20.20 -27.17
CA GLY A 454 0.80 -18.95 -26.43
C GLY A 454 2.03 -18.38 -25.71
N ILE A 455 3.21 -19.02 -25.83
CA ILE A 455 4.45 -18.59 -25.17
C ILE A 455 5.34 -17.82 -26.16
N PRO A 456 5.53 -16.49 -26.00
CA PRO A 456 6.33 -15.68 -26.90
C PRO A 456 7.83 -15.70 -26.58
N LYS A 457 8.67 -15.54 -27.61
CA LYS A 457 10.09 -15.23 -27.53
C LYS A 457 10.42 -14.18 -28.58
N SER A 458 11.08 -13.10 -28.19
CA SER A 458 11.39 -11.99 -29.09
C SER A 458 12.89 -11.72 -29.24
N LYS A 459 13.27 -11.14 -30.39
CA LYS A 459 14.63 -10.67 -30.71
C LYS A 459 14.55 -9.40 -31.55
N SER A 460 15.26 -8.35 -31.16
CA SER A 460 15.38 -7.12 -31.95
C SER A 460 16.18 -7.36 -33.24
N THR A 461 15.94 -6.54 -34.26
CA THR A 461 16.63 -6.57 -35.54
C THR A 461 16.81 -5.16 -36.10
N ASP A 462 17.97 -4.89 -36.71
CA ASP A 462 18.25 -3.60 -37.37
C ASP A 462 17.68 -3.52 -38.79
N GLN A 463 17.19 -4.64 -39.31
CA GLN A 463 16.44 -4.69 -40.56
C GLN A 463 15.12 -3.94 -40.38
N LYS A 464 14.86 -2.95 -41.24
CA LYS A 464 13.68 -2.06 -41.15
C LYS A 464 12.53 -2.49 -42.05
N GLU A 465 12.81 -3.18 -43.15
CA GLU A 465 11.81 -3.62 -44.12
C GLU A 465 11.99 -5.09 -44.50
N ILE A 466 10.90 -5.76 -44.84
CA ILE A 466 10.88 -7.09 -45.45
C ILE A 466 11.09 -6.94 -46.96
N ILE A 467 12.08 -7.63 -47.51
CA ILE A 467 12.47 -7.53 -48.91
C ILE A 467 11.41 -8.25 -49.78
N PRO A 468 10.72 -7.54 -50.69
CA PRO A 468 9.75 -8.15 -51.59
C PRO A 468 10.45 -8.98 -52.68
N ASN A 469 9.75 -9.97 -53.24
CA ASN A 469 10.18 -10.68 -54.44
C ASN A 469 8.99 -11.18 -55.29
N ASP A 470 9.28 -11.49 -56.53
CA ASP A 470 8.34 -11.99 -57.54
C ASP A 470 8.06 -13.50 -57.44
N LYS A 471 8.63 -14.20 -56.45
CA LYS A 471 8.55 -15.67 -56.38
C LYS A 471 7.31 -16.16 -55.64
N PRO A 472 6.80 -17.37 -55.93
CA PRO A 472 5.68 -17.96 -55.22
C PRO A 472 5.90 -18.06 -53.70
N LEU A 473 4.80 -18.05 -52.94
CA LEU A 473 4.77 -18.46 -51.54
C LEU A 473 4.56 -19.98 -51.48
N TYR A 474 5.28 -20.65 -50.57
CA TYR A 474 5.18 -22.09 -50.37
C TYR A 474 4.72 -22.42 -48.95
N ILE A 475 3.81 -23.40 -48.82
CA ILE A 475 3.41 -24.00 -47.53
C ILE A 475 3.84 -25.46 -47.50
N GLY A 476 4.44 -25.89 -46.38
CA GLY A 476 4.85 -27.27 -46.12
C GLY A 476 6.16 -27.73 -46.77
N GLY A 477 6.77 -26.93 -47.65
CA GLY A 477 8.03 -27.28 -48.30
C GLY A 477 8.66 -26.16 -49.12
N ARG A 478 9.69 -26.51 -49.91
CA ARG A 478 10.31 -25.64 -50.93
C ARG A 478 10.55 -26.42 -52.22
N TRP A 479 10.69 -25.72 -53.35
CA TRP A 479 10.93 -26.31 -54.68
C TRP A 479 12.11 -27.30 -54.77
N SER A 480 13.15 -27.14 -53.95
CA SER A 480 14.31 -28.06 -53.90
C SER A 480 14.55 -28.66 -52.50
N GLY A 481 13.86 -29.77 -52.19
CA GLY A 481 14.36 -30.79 -51.26
C GLY A 481 14.09 -30.62 -49.75
N SER A 482 13.76 -29.44 -49.21
CA SER A 482 13.47 -29.29 -47.76
C SER A 482 11.96 -29.23 -47.53
N TYR A 483 11.42 -30.05 -46.62
CA TYR A 483 9.98 -30.14 -46.36
C TYR A 483 9.66 -30.30 -44.87
N PHE A 484 8.44 -29.94 -44.48
CA PHE A 484 7.87 -30.25 -43.18
C PHE A 484 7.31 -31.68 -43.18
N ASN A 485 7.53 -32.42 -42.11
CA ASN A 485 7.05 -33.80 -41.98
C ASN A 485 6.01 -33.88 -40.85
N GLY A 486 4.74 -33.84 -41.23
CA GLY A 486 3.63 -33.61 -40.31
C GLY A 486 2.37 -33.10 -41.01
N ILE A 487 1.41 -32.61 -40.23
CA ILE A 487 0.15 -32.01 -40.71
C ILE A 487 0.17 -30.50 -40.43
N ILE A 488 -0.23 -29.67 -41.39
CA ILE A 488 -0.40 -28.23 -41.22
C ILE A 488 -1.88 -27.90 -41.41
N ASP A 489 -2.40 -27.02 -40.56
CA ASP A 489 -3.79 -26.58 -40.55
C ASP A 489 -3.92 -25.09 -40.18
N GLU A 490 -5.01 -24.44 -40.60
CA GLU A 490 -5.42 -23.07 -40.22
C GLU A 490 -4.31 -22.01 -40.41
N VAL A 491 -3.75 -21.92 -41.62
CA VAL A 491 -2.66 -20.98 -41.93
C VAL A 491 -3.23 -19.59 -42.21
N LYS A 492 -2.76 -18.56 -41.50
CA LYS A 492 -3.12 -17.17 -41.78
C LYS A 492 -1.91 -16.25 -41.87
N ILE A 493 -2.00 -15.26 -42.75
CA ILE A 493 -0.94 -14.29 -43.01
C ILE A 493 -1.52 -12.88 -42.97
N TYR A 494 -0.92 -12.02 -42.15
CA TYR A 494 -1.30 -10.62 -41.98
C TYR A 494 -0.17 -9.68 -42.40
N ASN A 495 -0.48 -8.53 -43.02
CA ASN A 495 0.48 -7.48 -43.34
C ASN A 495 0.76 -6.51 -42.18
N ARG A 496 0.32 -6.87 -40.96
CA ARG A 496 0.56 -6.16 -39.71
C ARG A 496 1.08 -7.10 -38.63
N ALA A 497 1.66 -6.53 -37.59
CA ALA A 497 1.97 -7.27 -36.37
C ALA A 497 0.69 -7.48 -35.54
N LEU A 498 0.30 -8.73 -35.29
CA LEU A 498 -0.71 -9.05 -34.29
C LEU A 498 -0.11 -8.90 -32.89
N SER A 499 -0.91 -8.34 -31.98
CA SER A 499 -0.55 -8.32 -30.56
C SER A 499 -0.61 -9.73 -29.96
N LEU A 500 0.13 -9.96 -28.88
CA LEU A 500 0.08 -11.23 -28.16
C LEU A 500 -1.32 -11.56 -27.61
N LYS A 501 -2.17 -10.54 -27.42
CA LYS A 501 -3.57 -10.73 -27.02
C LYS A 501 -4.41 -11.29 -28.17
N GLU A 502 -4.27 -10.74 -29.37
CA GLU A 502 -4.96 -11.26 -30.57
C GLU A 502 -4.51 -12.69 -30.86
N ILE A 503 -3.21 -12.96 -30.72
CA ILE A 503 -2.65 -14.31 -30.83
C ILE A 503 -3.23 -15.25 -29.76
N ASP A 504 -3.39 -14.79 -28.51
CA ASP A 504 -4.02 -15.58 -27.45
C ASP A 504 -5.53 -15.75 -27.65
N GLU A 505 -6.23 -14.82 -28.32
CA GLU A 505 -7.64 -14.99 -28.70
C GLU A 505 -7.80 -16.02 -29.82
N HIS A 506 -6.91 -15.98 -30.82
CA HIS A 506 -6.84 -16.96 -31.91
C HIS A 506 -6.48 -18.36 -31.38
N PHE A 507 -5.55 -18.46 -30.43
CA PHE A 507 -5.22 -19.68 -29.71
C PHE A 507 -6.33 -20.11 -28.73
N GLY A 508 -6.94 -19.15 -28.03
CA GLY A 508 -7.80 -19.30 -26.86
C GLY A 508 -9.25 -19.68 -27.16
N LYS A 509 -9.75 -19.50 -28.40
CA LYS A 509 -11.04 -20.10 -28.83
C LYS A 509 -11.03 -21.65 -28.67
N ALA A 510 -9.86 -22.31 -28.60
CA ALA A 510 -9.72 -23.74 -28.26
C ALA A 510 -9.65 -24.06 -26.74
N ARG A 511 -9.53 -23.03 -25.88
CA ARG A 511 -9.29 -23.16 -24.43
C ARG A 511 -10.54 -23.03 -23.57
N LYS A 512 -11.67 -22.59 -24.12
CA LYS A 512 -12.95 -22.41 -23.38
C LYS A 512 -13.57 -23.70 -22.79
N LYS A 513 -12.91 -24.86 -22.91
CA LYS A 513 -13.30 -26.14 -22.29
C LYS A 513 -12.44 -26.57 -21.08
N PHE A 514 -11.48 -25.76 -20.61
CA PHE A 514 -10.52 -26.22 -19.58
C PHE A 514 -11.04 -26.14 -18.14
N LEU A 515 -11.19 -27.33 -17.54
CA LEU A 515 -11.14 -27.70 -16.11
C LEU A 515 -12.27 -27.22 -15.17
N LYS A 516 -13.54 -27.32 -15.57
CA LYS A 516 -14.73 -27.23 -14.67
C LYS A 516 -14.56 -26.18 -13.53
N GLY A 517 -14.25 -24.92 -13.86
CA GLY A 517 -14.16 -23.84 -12.86
C GLY A 517 -12.83 -23.69 -12.09
N LEU A 518 -11.74 -24.37 -12.48
CA LEU A 518 -10.38 -24.11 -11.97
C LEU A 518 -9.81 -22.82 -12.57
N ILE A 519 -9.58 -21.79 -11.74
CA ILE A 519 -9.12 -20.47 -12.17
C ILE A 519 -7.61 -20.27 -11.94
N GLY A 520 -7.05 -20.92 -10.91
CA GLY A 520 -5.62 -20.83 -10.62
C GLY A 520 -5.06 -22.15 -10.11
N TYR A 521 -3.90 -22.55 -10.62
CA TYR A 521 -3.15 -23.71 -10.13
C TYR A 521 -1.65 -23.44 -10.14
N TRP A 522 -1.08 -23.25 -8.95
CA TRP A 522 0.35 -23.00 -8.70
C TRP A 522 0.98 -24.20 -7.98
N PRO A 523 1.70 -25.08 -8.70
CA PRO A 523 2.33 -26.27 -8.12
C PRO A 523 3.39 -25.95 -7.05
N MET A 524 4.17 -24.88 -7.25
CA MET A 524 5.33 -24.49 -6.43
C MET A 524 6.37 -25.61 -6.34
N ASP A 525 6.77 -26.14 -7.50
CA ASP A 525 7.74 -27.21 -7.67
C ASP A 525 8.83 -26.88 -8.71
N GLU A 526 8.95 -25.62 -9.12
CA GLU A 526 9.92 -25.14 -10.10
C GLU A 526 11.38 -25.31 -9.64
N GLY A 527 11.63 -25.22 -8.33
CA GLY A 527 12.93 -25.55 -7.73
C GLY A 527 14.06 -24.53 -7.92
N GLU A 528 13.84 -23.50 -8.74
CA GLU A 528 14.73 -22.36 -8.94
C GLU A 528 14.01 -21.16 -9.55
N GLY A 529 14.68 -20.01 -9.64
CA GLY A 529 14.12 -18.78 -10.20
C GLY A 529 13.19 -18.02 -9.25
N LYS A 530 12.55 -16.95 -9.78
CA LYS A 530 11.69 -16.01 -9.01
C LYS A 530 10.21 -16.04 -9.42
N ILE A 531 9.81 -17.02 -10.23
CA ILE A 531 8.45 -17.12 -10.80
C ILE A 531 7.84 -18.45 -10.39
N VAL A 532 6.56 -18.43 -10.02
CA VAL A 532 5.71 -19.61 -9.86
C VAL A 532 4.69 -19.62 -10.99
N TYR A 533 4.70 -20.65 -11.83
CA TYR A 533 3.83 -20.70 -13.00
C TYR A 533 2.43 -21.18 -12.63
N ASN A 534 1.44 -20.60 -13.30
CA ASN A 534 0.06 -21.06 -13.21
C ASN A 534 -0.24 -22.04 -14.36
N LYS A 535 -0.46 -23.31 -14.02
CA LYS A 535 -0.78 -24.36 -15.00
C LYS A 535 -2.19 -24.23 -15.57
N ALA A 536 -3.12 -23.55 -14.89
CA ALA A 536 -4.46 -23.25 -15.41
C ALA A 536 -4.45 -22.07 -16.39
N ASN A 537 -3.71 -21.01 -16.07
CA ASN A 537 -3.56 -19.82 -16.92
C ASN A 537 -2.13 -19.24 -16.82
N PRO A 538 -1.24 -19.46 -17.81
CA PRO A 538 0.14 -18.98 -17.82
C PRO A 538 0.32 -17.46 -17.66
N MET A 539 -0.70 -16.65 -17.97
CA MET A 539 -0.68 -15.19 -17.76
C MET A 539 -0.82 -14.81 -16.27
N LEU A 540 -1.30 -15.72 -15.42
CA LEU A 540 -1.50 -15.56 -13.98
C LEU A 540 -0.33 -16.13 -13.16
N TYR A 541 0.91 -15.92 -13.60
CA TYR A 541 2.09 -16.35 -12.85
C TYR A 541 2.25 -15.54 -11.55
N GLY A 542 2.81 -16.19 -10.53
CA GLY A 542 3.18 -15.56 -9.27
C GLY A 542 4.64 -15.10 -9.28
N LYS A 543 4.95 -13.94 -8.70
CA LYS A 543 6.32 -13.50 -8.43
C LYS A 543 6.69 -13.81 -6.98
N ILE A 544 7.86 -14.40 -6.78
CA ILE A 544 8.37 -14.74 -5.44
C ILE A 544 9.01 -13.49 -4.82
N VAL A 545 8.60 -13.17 -3.60
CA VAL A 545 9.20 -12.15 -2.74
C VAL A 545 9.80 -12.87 -1.54
N ASN A 546 11.12 -12.78 -1.35
CA ASN A 546 11.91 -13.31 -0.22
C ASN A 546 11.77 -14.82 0.13
N GLY A 547 10.92 -15.57 -0.57
CA GLY A 547 10.83 -17.03 -0.48
C GLY A 547 12.02 -17.70 -1.13
N VAL A 548 12.37 -18.90 -0.63
CA VAL A 548 13.58 -19.63 -1.05
C VAL A 548 13.21 -21.03 -1.47
N TRP A 549 13.79 -21.50 -2.59
CA TRP A 549 13.61 -22.89 -3.02
C TRP A 549 14.42 -23.84 -2.13
N SER A 550 13.78 -24.91 -1.68
CA SER A 550 14.43 -26.06 -1.05
C SER A 550 14.32 -27.28 -1.96
N LYS A 551 15.43 -28.01 -2.14
CA LYS A 551 15.50 -29.25 -2.91
C LYS A 551 15.58 -30.43 -1.94
N GLY A 552 14.75 -31.44 -2.14
CA GLY A 552 14.79 -32.72 -1.43
C GLY A 552 14.90 -33.90 -2.38
N GLU A 553 15.09 -35.10 -1.84
CA GLU A 553 15.29 -36.35 -2.61
C GLU A 553 14.17 -36.65 -3.61
N ARG A 554 12.95 -36.16 -3.35
CA ARG A 554 11.73 -36.45 -4.14
C ARG A 554 11.07 -35.19 -4.74
N GLY A 555 11.83 -34.12 -4.91
CA GLY A 555 11.37 -32.88 -5.54
C GLY A 555 11.71 -31.63 -4.74
N SER A 556 11.27 -30.48 -5.23
CA SER A 556 11.51 -29.17 -4.61
C SER A 556 10.27 -28.62 -3.91
N GLY A 557 10.41 -27.57 -3.11
CA GLY A 557 9.29 -26.80 -2.59
C GLY A 557 9.70 -25.37 -2.25
N LEU A 558 8.74 -24.45 -2.28
CA LEU A 558 8.98 -23.06 -1.94
C LEU A 558 8.83 -22.85 -0.42
N GLU A 559 9.92 -22.43 0.22
CA GLU A 559 9.98 -22.06 1.64
C GLU A 559 9.52 -20.61 1.82
N PHE A 560 8.56 -20.41 2.71
CA PHE A 560 8.11 -19.13 3.22
C PHE A 560 8.72 -18.90 4.60
N ILE A 561 9.32 -17.73 4.80
CA ILE A 561 10.07 -17.29 5.97
C ILE A 561 9.43 -15.99 6.48
N SER A 562 8.78 -16.06 7.65
CA SER A 562 7.90 -14.99 8.15
C SER A 562 8.61 -13.70 8.52
N ASP A 563 9.81 -13.78 9.08
CA ASP A 563 10.65 -12.62 9.47
C ASP A 563 11.24 -11.87 8.25
N LEU A 564 11.31 -12.54 7.10
CA LEU A 564 11.67 -11.93 5.81
C LEU A 564 10.45 -11.46 5.01
N ARG A 565 9.23 -11.59 5.56
CA ARG A 565 7.98 -11.27 4.85
C ARG A 565 7.93 -11.93 3.48
N SER A 566 8.23 -13.23 3.41
CA SER A 566 8.18 -13.93 2.14
C SER A 566 6.74 -14.19 1.71
N PHE A 567 6.46 -14.03 0.41
CA PHE A 567 5.17 -14.39 -0.17
C PHE A 567 5.30 -14.56 -1.69
N VAL A 568 4.24 -15.08 -2.30
CA VAL A 568 4.07 -15.05 -3.76
C VAL A 568 2.95 -14.08 -4.10
N ILE A 569 3.26 -13.11 -4.96
CA ILE A 569 2.28 -12.13 -5.46
C ILE A 569 1.82 -12.52 -6.85
N ILE A 570 0.51 -12.72 -7.00
CA ILE A 570 -0.14 -13.01 -8.27
C ILE A 570 -0.88 -11.74 -8.70
N PRO A 571 -0.56 -11.16 -9.89
CA PRO A 571 -1.21 -9.94 -10.37
C PRO A 571 -2.73 -10.04 -10.30
N SER A 572 -3.40 -8.93 -9.94
CA SER A 572 -4.87 -8.94 -9.89
C SER A 572 -5.43 -9.13 -11.29
N GLN A 573 -6.43 -9.99 -11.38
CA GLN A 573 -7.29 -10.20 -12.55
C GLN A 573 -8.73 -10.34 -12.06
N LEU A 574 -9.70 -10.00 -12.91
CA LEU A 574 -11.12 -9.98 -12.54
C LEU A 574 -11.63 -11.38 -12.19
N GLU A 575 -11.10 -12.41 -12.83
CA GLU A 575 -11.46 -13.82 -12.62
C GLU A 575 -11.10 -14.30 -11.20
N LEU A 576 -10.17 -13.62 -10.53
CA LEU A 576 -9.78 -13.91 -9.14
C LEU A 576 -10.66 -13.18 -8.12
N ASN A 577 -11.51 -12.22 -8.53
CA ASN A 577 -12.50 -11.52 -7.68
C ASN A 577 -13.75 -12.39 -7.46
N LEU A 578 -13.57 -13.58 -6.88
CA LEU A 578 -14.67 -14.52 -6.64
C LEU A 578 -15.70 -13.90 -5.67
N THR A 579 -16.97 -13.83 -6.08
CA THR A 579 -18.06 -13.19 -5.33
C THR A 579 -19.00 -14.20 -4.68
N ASP A 580 -19.40 -15.21 -5.44
CA ASP A 580 -20.53 -16.07 -5.09
C ASP A 580 -20.07 -17.40 -4.48
N LYS A 581 -19.12 -18.08 -5.11
CA LYS A 581 -18.63 -19.39 -4.66
C LYS A 581 -17.14 -19.50 -4.87
N LEU A 582 -16.47 -20.23 -3.99
CA LEU A 582 -15.06 -20.56 -4.18
C LEU A 582 -14.67 -21.87 -3.47
N THR A 583 -13.61 -22.48 -3.97
CA THR A 583 -12.84 -23.51 -3.24
C THR A 583 -11.36 -23.19 -3.37
N ILE A 584 -10.63 -23.22 -2.26
CA ILE A 584 -9.18 -23.07 -2.22
C ILE A 584 -8.60 -24.35 -1.62
N SER A 585 -7.59 -24.93 -2.26
CA SER A 585 -6.83 -26.05 -1.70
C SER A 585 -5.32 -25.82 -1.77
N ALA A 586 -4.56 -26.44 -0.86
CA ALA A 586 -3.11 -26.40 -0.82
C ALA A 586 -2.55 -27.57 -0.01
N TRP A 587 -1.32 -27.97 -0.32
CA TRP A 587 -0.46 -28.70 0.62
C TRP A 587 0.34 -27.71 1.46
N ILE A 588 0.34 -27.87 2.77
CA ILE A 588 1.08 -27.00 3.70
C ILE A 588 1.97 -27.82 4.62
N TRP A 589 3.15 -27.30 4.93
CA TRP A 589 4.05 -27.77 5.98
C TRP A 589 4.42 -26.56 6.84
N PRO A 590 3.70 -26.28 7.94
CA PRO A 590 3.98 -25.11 8.76
C PRO A 590 5.14 -25.38 9.72
N SER A 591 6.17 -24.52 9.75
CA SER A 591 7.26 -24.61 10.74
C SER A 591 6.74 -24.42 12.18
N ASP A 592 5.68 -23.61 12.32
CA ASP A 592 4.92 -23.37 13.54
C ASP A 592 3.45 -23.09 13.20
N THR A 593 2.55 -23.35 14.16
CA THR A 593 1.10 -23.16 13.97
C THR A 593 0.53 -22.01 14.81
N PHE A 594 1.37 -21.18 15.42
CA PHE A 594 0.94 -20.19 16.40
C PHE A 594 0.49 -18.89 15.73
N GLY A 595 -0.60 -18.30 16.25
CA GLY A 595 -1.16 -17.10 15.68
C GLY A 595 -1.72 -17.36 14.28
N ARG A 596 -2.02 -16.29 13.54
CA ARG A 596 -2.62 -16.42 12.21
C ARG A 596 -1.53 -16.51 11.15
N LYS A 597 -1.57 -17.51 10.28
CA LYS A 597 -0.63 -17.70 9.16
C LYS A 597 -1.40 -17.80 7.85
N ALA A 598 -1.23 -16.84 6.96
CA ALA A 598 -1.99 -16.81 5.72
C ALA A 598 -1.54 -17.89 4.74
N ILE A 599 -2.47 -18.65 4.17
CA ILE A 599 -2.20 -19.62 3.10
C ILE A 599 -2.47 -18.94 1.77
N VAL A 600 -3.70 -18.45 1.57
CA VAL A 600 -4.11 -17.64 0.41
C VAL A 600 -4.93 -16.45 0.90
N SER A 601 -4.61 -15.26 0.40
CA SER A 601 -5.31 -14.01 0.70
C SER A 601 -5.60 -13.26 -0.60
N LYS A 602 -6.79 -12.67 -0.69
CA LYS A 602 -7.08 -11.64 -1.67
C LYS A 602 -7.83 -10.50 -1.00
N GLY A 603 -7.23 -9.31 -1.06
CA GLY A 603 -7.76 -8.12 -0.42
C GLY A 603 -6.73 -7.24 0.28
N ASN A 604 -7.18 -6.11 0.83
CA ASN A 604 -6.34 -5.24 1.65
C ASN A 604 -6.17 -5.81 3.08
N GLN A 605 -4.99 -5.60 3.66
CA GLN A 605 -4.54 -6.09 4.98
C GLN A 605 -5.36 -5.55 6.16
N TYR A 606 -6.00 -4.38 6.00
CA TYR A 606 -6.84 -3.81 7.04
C TYR A 606 -8.23 -4.47 7.00
N ARG A 607 -8.42 -5.48 7.84
CA ARG A 607 -9.73 -6.04 8.21
C ARG A 607 -10.43 -6.93 7.17
N ALA A 608 -9.66 -7.54 6.27
CA ALA A 608 -10.07 -8.61 5.34
C ALA A 608 -11.10 -8.17 4.28
N ASN A 609 -10.66 -7.29 3.37
CA ASN A 609 -11.43 -6.83 2.21
C ASN A 609 -11.34 -7.81 1.02
N GLY A 610 -12.08 -8.91 1.05
CA GLY A 610 -12.10 -9.94 0.02
C GLY A 610 -12.27 -11.33 0.66
N TYR A 611 -11.42 -12.30 0.35
CA TYR A 611 -11.40 -13.63 0.99
C TYR A 611 -10.01 -13.98 1.54
N ASN A 612 -9.98 -14.71 2.65
CA ASN A 612 -8.72 -15.16 3.28
C ASN A 612 -8.89 -16.58 3.82
N PHE A 613 -7.93 -17.44 3.49
CA PHE A 613 -7.79 -18.79 4.01
C PHE A 613 -6.45 -18.91 4.74
N CYS A 614 -6.48 -19.29 6.02
CA CYS A 614 -5.34 -19.21 6.93
C CYS A 614 -5.32 -20.37 7.91
N LEU A 615 -4.19 -20.55 8.58
CA LEU A 615 -4.05 -21.29 9.82
C LEU A 615 -4.18 -20.34 11.02
N TYR A 616 -4.77 -20.78 12.13
CA TYR A 616 -4.80 -20.08 13.40
C TYR A 616 -4.75 -21.06 14.57
N ASN A 617 -3.63 -21.12 15.31
CA ASN A 617 -3.47 -22.00 16.47
C ASN A 617 -3.93 -23.45 16.20
N LYS A 618 -3.33 -24.09 15.20
CA LYS A 618 -3.68 -25.44 14.69
C LYS A 618 -5.03 -25.59 13.97
N LYS A 619 -5.84 -24.54 13.89
CA LYS A 619 -7.16 -24.53 13.22
C LYS A 619 -7.07 -23.95 11.82
N LEU A 620 -7.83 -24.50 10.87
CA LEU A 620 -8.08 -23.82 9.61
C LEU A 620 -9.06 -22.67 9.84
N GLN A 621 -8.82 -21.53 9.20
CA GLN A 621 -9.63 -20.33 9.33
C GLN A 621 -9.99 -19.75 7.97
N PHE A 622 -11.25 -19.34 7.83
CA PHE A 622 -11.74 -18.60 6.68
C PHE A 622 -12.42 -17.32 7.13
N CYS A 623 -12.23 -16.25 6.37
CA CYS A 623 -13.08 -15.07 6.45
C CYS A 623 -13.28 -14.44 5.08
N ARG A 624 -14.34 -13.64 5.00
CA ARG A 624 -14.60 -12.78 3.86
C ARG A 624 -15.24 -11.45 4.24
N LYS A 625 -15.13 -10.47 3.37
CA LYS A 625 -15.90 -9.21 3.47
C LYS A 625 -17.34 -9.43 2.99
N PRO A 626 -18.37 -9.20 3.81
CA PRO A 626 -19.75 -9.17 3.34
C PRO A 626 -20.03 -7.98 2.45
N GLU A 627 -20.73 -8.23 1.36
CA GLU A 627 -21.49 -7.21 0.65
C GLU A 627 -22.40 -6.41 1.60
N GLY A 628 -22.42 -5.08 1.42
CA GLY A 628 -23.17 -4.13 2.24
C GLY A 628 -22.53 -3.75 3.58
N SER A 629 -21.34 -4.26 3.92
CA SER A 629 -20.66 -3.87 5.16
C SER A 629 -19.75 -2.65 4.98
N PRO A 630 -19.73 -1.65 5.90
CA PRO A 630 -18.86 -0.49 5.80
C PRO A 630 -17.38 -0.88 5.73
N GLU A 631 -16.55 -0.08 5.05
CA GLU A 631 -15.11 -0.35 4.86
C GLU A 631 -14.41 -0.63 6.21
N ARG A 632 -14.73 0.15 7.25
CA ARG A 632 -14.13 0.04 8.58
C ARG A 632 -14.54 -1.22 9.37
N TYR A 633 -15.53 -2.00 8.95
CA TYR A 633 -16.01 -3.16 9.70
C TYR A 633 -15.11 -4.39 9.54
N ALA A 634 -14.81 -5.11 10.63
CA ALA A 634 -13.96 -6.30 10.61
C ALA A 634 -14.68 -7.54 10.07
N ALA A 635 -14.01 -8.33 9.21
CA ALA A 635 -14.55 -9.61 8.77
C ALA A 635 -14.72 -10.58 9.96
N ARG A 636 -15.81 -11.36 9.95
CA ARG A 636 -16.03 -12.45 10.90
C ARG A 636 -15.20 -13.67 10.47
N TRP A 637 -14.39 -14.17 11.37
CA TRP A 637 -13.61 -15.40 11.19
C TRP A 637 -14.44 -16.61 11.63
N VAL A 638 -14.42 -17.66 10.81
CA VAL A 638 -14.88 -19.00 11.20
C VAL A 638 -13.69 -19.95 11.18
N SER A 639 -13.69 -20.94 12.08
CA SER A 639 -12.56 -21.85 12.27
C SER A 639 -13.04 -23.29 12.31
N SER A 640 -12.16 -24.21 11.91
CA SER A 640 -12.27 -25.63 12.21
C SER A 640 -11.90 -25.94 13.67
N SER A 641 -12.05 -27.19 14.07
CA SER A 641 -11.40 -27.79 15.23
C SER A 641 -9.86 -27.82 15.02
N PRO A 642 -9.04 -27.88 16.09
CA PRO A 642 -7.58 -28.02 15.96
C PRO A 642 -7.23 -29.33 15.24
N LEU A 643 -6.46 -29.27 14.16
CA LEU A 643 -6.17 -30.44 13.31
C LEU A 643 -4.80 -30.42 12.60
N ILE A 644 -4.12 -29.26 12.56
CA ILE A 644 -2.83 -29.11 11.88
C ILE A 644 -1.69 -29.17 12.90
N GLU A 645 -0.77 -30.11 12.70
CA GLU A 645 0.47 -30.20 13.47
C GLU A 645 1.62 -29.44 12.78
N PRO A 646 2.53 -28.81 13.54
CA PRO A 646 3.72 -28.20 12.97
C PRO A 646 4.67 -29.28 12.44
N LYS A 647 5.45 -28.91 11.43
CA LYS A 647 6.47 -29.76 10.79
C LYS A 647 5.93 -31.05 10.17
N THR A 648 4.66 -31.07 9.80
CA THR A 648 4.01 -32.17 9.07
C THR A 648 3.34 -31.64 7.81
N TRP A 649 3.40 -32.40 6.72
CA TRP A 649 2.66 -32.09 5.50
C TRP A 649 1.19 -32.42 5.68
N SER A 650 0.32 -31.45 5.43
CA SER A 650 -1.14 -31.62 5.43
C SER A 650 -1.72 -31.09 4.14
N TYR A 651 -2.66 -31.83 3.55
CA TYR A 651 -3.53 -31.30 2.51
C TYR A 651 -4.71 -30.59 3.17
N VAL A 652 -4.96 -29.34 2.78
CA VAL A 652 -5.99 -28.48 3.36
C VAL A 652 -6.84 -27.87 2.26
N ALA A 653 -8.15 -27.81 2.47
CA ALA A 653 -9.05 -27.09 1.58
C ALA A 653 -10.19 -26.39 2.33
N CYS A 654 -10.72 -25.33 1.72
CA CYS A 654 -11.88 -24.59 2.19
C CYS A 654 -12.79 -24.24 1.03
N SER A 655 -14.08 -24.56 1.16
CA SER A 655 -15.13 -24.15 0.22
C SER A 655 -16.09 -23.18 0.87
N TYR A 656 -16.55 -22.18 0.12
CA TYR A 656 -17.55 -21.21 0.55
C TYR A 656 -18.66 -21.06 -0.49
N ASP A 657 -19.92 -21.05 -0.03
CA ASP A 657 -21.11 -20.78 -0.84
C ASP A 657 -21.88 -19.57 -0.28
N ALA A 658 -21.98 -18.48 -1.06
CA ALA A 658 -22.66 -17.26 -0.64
C ALA A 658 -24.18 -17.42 -0.51
N THR A 659 -24.78 -18.36 -1.24
CA THR A 659 -26.23 -18.60 -1.23
C THR A 659 -26.69 -19.19 0.10
N SER A 660 -25.91 -20.13 0.65
CA SER A 660 -26.19 -20.76 1.95
C SER A 660 -25.41 -20.13 3.10
N GLY A 661 -24.33 -19.39 2.81
CA GLY A 661 -23.38 -18.91 3.82
C GLY A 661 -22.47 -20.02 4.38
N LYS A 662 -22.54 -21.24 3.84
CA LYS A 662 -21.83 -22.42 4.33
C LYS A 662 -20.33 -22.36 3.98
N VAL A 663 -19.50 -22.67 4.96
CA VAL A 663 -18.04 -22.85 4.84
C VAL A 663 -17.70 -24.28 5.24
N ILE A 664 -17.05 -25.03 4.36
CA ILE A 664 -16.64 -26.43 4.59
C ILE A 664 -15.12 -26.50 4.62
N PHE A 665 -14.56 -27.08 5.68
CA PHE A 665 -13.13 -27.34 5.82
C PHE A 665 -12.82 -28.81 5.54
N TYR A 666 -11.70 -29.05 4.88
CA TYR A 666 -11.21 -30.39 4.57
C TYR A 666 -9.76 -30.55 5.01
N HIS A 667 -9.44 -31.74 5.50
CA HIS A 667 -8.09 -32.16 5.89
C HIS A 667 -7.79 -33.54 5.30
N ASN A 668 -6.66 -33.68 4.60
CA ASN A 668 -6.21 -34.94 4.01
C ASN A 668 -7.30 -35.67 3.20
N GLY A 669 -8.02 -34.91 2.36
CA GLY A 669 -9.02 -35.45 1.45
C GLY A 669 -10.40 -35.71 2.05
N VAL A 670 -10.60 -35.51 3.36
CA VAL A 670 -11.89 -35.71 4.04
C VAL A 670 -12.44 -34.42 4.64
N LYS A 671 -13.77 -34.31 4.75
CA LYS A 671 -14.42 -33.19 5.43
C LYS A 671 -14.06 -33.24 6.91
N SER A 672 -13.48 -32.15 7.44
CA SER A 672 -13.09 -32.06 8.85
C SER A 672 -14.13 -31.33 9.69
N ASP A 673 -14.62 -30.18 9.22
CA ASP A 673 -15.57 -29.32 9.94
C ASP A 673 -16.43 -28.51 8.96
N GLU A 674 -17.48 -27.92 9.50
CA GLU A 674 -18.37 -27.00 8.79
C GLU A 674 -18.72 -25.80 9.69
N ALA A 675 -18.83 -24.62 9.10
CA ALA A 675 -19.26 -23.40 9.78
C ALA A 675 -20.24 -22.60 8.92
N LEU A 676 -21.01 -21.72 9.56
CA LEU A 676 -21.99 -20.88 8.91
C LEU A 676 -21.67 -19.39 9.06
N LEU A 677 -21.69 -18.67 7.95
CA LEU A 677 -21.67 -17.22 7.87
C LEU A 677 -23.05 -16.72 7.39
N LYS A 678 -23.35 -15.43 7.59
CA LYS A 678 -24.57 -14.83 7.00
C LYS A 678 -24.53 -14.95 5.47
N PRO A 679 -25.57 -15.45 4.77
CA PRO A 679 -25.56 -15.60 3.30
C PRO A 679 -25.37 -14.24 2.59
N LYS A 680 -24.15 -13.97 2.15
CA LYS A 680 -23.76 -12.71 1.49
C LYS A 680 -22.61 -12.96 0.54
N LYS A 681 -22.59 -12.24 -0.58
CA LYS A 681 -21.47 -12.26 -1.53
C LYS A 681 -20.20 -11.69 -0.88
N ILE A 682 -19.06 -12.08 -1.44
CA ILE A 682 -17.76 -11.51 -1.11
C ILE A 682 -17.66 -10.14 -1.79
N ALA A 683 -17.35 -9.10 -1.01
CA ALA A 683 -17.16 -7.75 -1.51
C ALA A 683 -15.68 -7.35 -1.57
N TYR A 684 -15.35 -6.50 -2.55
CA TYR A 684 -14.01 -5.97 -2.76
C TYR A 684 -14.06 -4.44 -2.79
N PHE A 685 -13.58 -3.79 -1.72
CA PHE A 685 -13.33 -2.34 -1.73
C PHE A 685 -12.13 -1.97 -2.63
N TYR A 686 -11.26 -2.95 -2.87
CA TYR A 686 -10.05 -2.81 -3.69
C TYR A 686 -9.92 -4.02 -4.64
N PRO A 687 -10.71 -4.10 -5.72
CA PRO A 687 -10.71 -5.25 -6.63
C PRO A 687 -9.37 -5.42 -7.38
N LYS A 688 -8.55 -4.37 -7.43
CA LYS A 688 -7.18 -4.41 -7.97
C LYS A 688 -6.15 -5.04 -7.02
N CYS A 689 -6.56 -5.46 -5.80
CA CYS A 689 -5.66 -6.18 -4.92
C CYS A 689 -5.26 -7.54 -5.52
N PRO A 690 -3.96 -7.89 -5.55
CA PRO A 690 -3.49 -9.18 -6.03
C PRO A 690 -3.96 -10.32 -5.12
N VAL A 691 -3.83 -11.54 -5.63
CA VAL A 691 -3.81 -12.72 -4.77
C VAL A 691 -2.41 -12.85 -4.19
N VAL A 692 -2.34 -13.10 -2.89
CA VAL A 692 -1.09 -13.30 -2.14
C VAL A 692 -1.12 -14.70 -1.54
N ILE A 693 -0.10 -15.49 -1.82
CA ILE A 693 0.10 -16.80 -1.20
C ILE A 693 1.20 -16.67 -0.15
N GLY A 694 0.96 -17.23 1.04
CA GLY A 694 1.92 -17.21 2.15
C GLY A 694 1.95 -15.91 2.97
N ALA A 695 1.11 -14.92 2.66
CA ALA A 695 0.97 -13.72 3.49
C ALA A 695 -0.40 -13.04 3.33
N MET A 696 -0.72 -12.12 4.25
CA MET A 696 -1.98 -11.40 4.30
C MET A 696 -1.85 -10.01 3.64
N GLY A 697 -2.45 -9.84 2.45
CA GLY A 697 -2.40 -8.58 1.70
C GLY A 697 -1.02 -8.17 1.17
N LEU A 698 -0.93 -6.96 0.60
CA LEU A 698 0.23 -6.47 -0.15
C LEU A 698 1.43 -5.97 0.69
N TYR A 699 1.21 -5.55 1.94
CA TYR A 699 2.27 -5.10 2.86
C TYR A 699 2.23 -5.93 4.14
N PRO A 700 2.50 -7.23 4.05
CA PRO A 700 2.27 -8.14 5.16
C PRO A 700 3.13 -7.77 6.36
N ARG A 701 2.50 -7.75 7.54
CA ARG A 701 3.20 -7.66 8.83
C ARG A 701 3.79 -9.04 9.16
N ASP A 702 4.89 -9.06 9.89
CA ASP A 702 5.67 -10.27 10.20
C ASP A 702 4.81 -11.38 10.83
N TYR A 703 3.85 -11.02 11.69
CA TYR A 703 3.03 -11.97 12.46
C TYR A 703 1.85 -12.60 11.71
N TRP A 704 1.56 -12.22 10.45
CA TRP A 704 0.49 -12.84 9.63
C TRP A 704 1.01 -13.63 8.43
N SER A 705 2.32 -13.68 8.27
CA SER A 705 3.00 -14.39 7.18
C SER A 705 3.14 -15.87 7.53
N PHE A 706 3.05 -16.74 6.51
CA PHE A 706 3.31 -18.16 6.64
C PHE A 706 4.80 -18.42 6.91
N SER A 707 5.09 -19.43 7.71
CA SER A 707 6.45 -19.93 7.96
C SER A 707 6.44 -21.43 7.70
N GLY A 708 7.27 -21.90 6.77
CA GLY A 708 7.30 -23.28 6.30
C GLY A 708 7.05 -23.40 4.78
N PHE A 709 6.61 -24.56 4.29
CA PHE A 709 6.43 -24.81 2.85
C PHE A 709 4.95 -24.80 2.44
N ILE A 710 4.67 -24.31 1.23
CA ILE A 710 3.35 -24.41 0.58
C ILE A 710 3.53 -24.98 -0.83
N LYS A 711 2.66 -25.92 -1.22
CA LYS A 711 2.63 -26.53 -2.56
C LYS A 711 1.21 -26.71 -3.07
N GLN A 712 1.07 -26.90 -4.39
CA GLN A 712 -0.18 -27.30 -5.06
C GLN A 712 -1.36 -26.36 -4.75
N VAL A 713 -1.14 -25.05 -4.73
CA VAL A 713 -2.20 -24.08 -4.45
C VAL A 713 -3.18 -24.03 -5.61
N LYS A 714 -4.46 -24.27 -5.35
CA LYS A 714 -5.53 -24.23 -6.35
C LYS A 714 -6.67 -23.34 -5.90
N ILE A 715 -7.26 -22.63 -6.85
CA ILE A 715 -8.43 -21.75 -6.65
C ILE A 715 -9.48 -22.08 -7.71
N TYR A 716 -10.68 -22.41 -7.25
CA TYR A 716 -11.86 -22.69 -8.06
C TYR A 716 -12.92 -21.62 -7.82
N ASN A 717 -13.67 -21.27 -8.86
CA ASN A 717 -14.83 -20.36 -8.76
C ASN A 717 -16.14 -21.07 -8.39
N ARG A 718 -16.05 -22.28 -7.85
CA ARG A 718 -17.20 -23.10 -7.42
C ARG A 718 -16.87 -23.88 -6.15
N VAL A 719 -17.90 -24.42 -5.53
CA VAL A 719 -17.78 -25.43 -4.47
C VAL A 719 -17.42 -26.77 -5.13
N LEU A 720 -16.37 -27.43 -4.62
CA LEU A 720 -16.04 -28.81 -4.99
C LEU A 720 -16.82 -29.79 -4.12
N THR A 721 -17.17 -30.95 -4.66
CA THR A 721 -17.77 -32.03 -3.86
C THR A 721 -16.71 -32.72 -2.99
N PRO A 722 -17.10 -33.40 -1.90
CA PRO A 722 -16.17 -34.20 -1.09
C PRO A 722 -15.37 -35.21 -1.91
N GLU A 723 -15.97 -35.82 -2.93
CA GLU A 723 -15.33 -36.78 -3.83
C GLU A 723 -14.25 -36.12 -4.69
N GLU A 724 -14.53 -34.93 -5.24
CA GLU A 724 -13.54 -34.16 -6.00
C GLU A 724 -12.35 -33.73 -5.12
N ILE A 725 -12.60 -33.37 -3.86
CA ILE A 725 -11.56 -33.05 -2.89
C ILE A 725 -10.72 -34.30 -2.56
N LYS A 726 -11.37 -35.44 -2.34
CA LYS A 726 -10.69 -36.72 -2.07
C LYS A 726 -9.83 -37.14 -3.25
N GLU A 727 -10.34 -37.03 -4.48
CA GLU A 727 -9.61 -37.35 -5.70
C GLU A 727 -8.36 -36.45 -5.87
N ASP A 728 -8.47 -35.15 -5.59
CA ASP A 728 -7.33 -34.23 -5.66
C ASP A 728 -6.23 -34.56 -4.64
N TYR A 729 -6.65 -34.93 -3.42
CA TYR A 729 -5.75 -35.41 -2.38
C TYR A 729 -5.05 -36.71 -2.80
N GLU A 730 -5.79 -37.72 -3.24
CA GLU A 730 -5.23 -39.02 -3.64
C GLU A 730 -4.20 -38.89 -4.78
N LYS A 731 -4.45 -38.00 -5.75
CA LYS A 731 -3.51 -37.71 -6.84
C LYS A 731 -2.21 -37.05 -6.39
N THR A 732 -2.20 -36.42 -5.22
CA THR A 732 -1.06 -35.61 -4.73
C THR A 732 -0.52 -36.08 -3.37
N LYS A 733 -1.02 -37.20 -2.83
CA LYS A 733 -0.68 -37.73 -1.49
C LYS A 733 0.79 -38.06 -1.28
N ASN A 734 1.53 -38.28 -2.36
CA ASN A 734 2.97 -38.52 -2.30
C ASN A 734 3.74 -37.33 -1.68
N ILE A 735 3.17 -36.11 -1.70
CA ILE A 735 3.74 -34.93 -1.03
C ILE A 735 3.85 -35.13 0.49
N ALA A 736 2.97 -35.92 1.11
CA ALA A 736 3.06 -36.24 2.53
C ALA A 736 4.43 -36.83 2.94
N ASN A 737 5.12 -37.50 2.00
CA ASN A 737 6.42 -38.13 2.20
C ASN A 737 7.60 -37.26 1.72
N LEU A 738 7.36 -36.04 1.25
CA LEU A 738 8.42 -35.15 0.78
C LEU A 738 9.19 -34.55 1.96
N ARG A 739 10.50 -34.82 2.03
CA ARG A 739 11.39 -34.20 3.01
C ARG A 739 12.14 -33.03 2.37
N LEU A 740 11.96 -31.84 2.94
CA LEU A 740 12.65 -30.61 2.54
C LEU A 740 13.37 -30.05 3.76
N GLU A 741 14.59 -29.58 3.57
CA GLU A 741 15.30 -28.84 4.61
C GLU A 741 14.86 -27.39 4.60
N THR A 742 14.68 -26.80 5.77
CA THR A 742 14.46 -25.36 5.93
C THR A 742 15.78 -24.59 5.80
N LYS A 743 15.70 -23.28 5.55
CA LYS A 743 16.85 -22.38 5.56
C LYS A 743 17.57 -22.42 6.90
N GLN A 744 16.81 -22.54 7.99
CA GLN A 744 17.35 -22.68 9.33
C GLN A 744 18.14 -23.98 9.48
N GLU A 745 17.61 -25.13 9.06
CA GLU A 745 18.32 -26.42 9.17
C GLU A 745 19.61 -26.44 8.33
N ARG A 746 19.56 -25.89 7.11
CA ARG A 746 20.76 -25.72 6.27
C ARG A 746 21.81 -24.87 6.98
N TYR A 747 21.40 -23.77 7.63
CA TYR A 747 22.30 -22.93 8.41
C TYR A 747 22.85 -23.65 9.64
N GLU A 748 22.00 -24.34 10.42
CA GLU A 748 22.39 -25.09 11.62
C GLU A 748 23.47 -26.15 11.32
N LYS A 749 23.44 -26.78 10.13
CA LYS A 749 24.49 -27.72 9.68
C LYS A 749 25.86 -27.08 9.47
N THR A 750 25.91 -25.77 9.19
CA THR A 750 27.19 -25.06 9.05
C THR A 750 27.85 -24.77 10.41
N LEU A 751 27.09 -24.85 11.51
CA LEU A 751 27.55 -24.58 12.87
C LEU A 751 28.27 -25.81 13.44
N THR A 752 29.47 -26.07 12.93
CA THR A 752 30.29 -27.25 13.25
C THR A 752 31.18 -27.09 14.48
N SER A 753 31.22 -25.91 15.09
CA SER A 753 32.02 -25.61 16.29
C SER A 753 31.11 -25.15 17.43
N LYS A 754 31.65 -25.05 18.64
CA LYS A 754 30.87 -24.73 19.83
C LYS A 754 31.64 -23.82 20.78
N VAL A 755 30.92 -22.90 21.44
CA VAL A 755 31.45 -22.09 22.53
C VAL A 755 30.61 -22.27 23.78
N LYS A 756 31.27 -22.44 24.93
CA LYS A 756 30.70 -22.36 26.26
C LYS A 756 31.39 -21.25 27.04
N ALA A 757 30.61 -20.46 27.77
CA ALA A 757 31.16 -19.41 28.60
C ALA A 757 30.48 -19.37 29.98
N GLU A 758 31.30 -19.22 31.02
CA GLU A 758 30.87 -18.91 32.39
C GLU A 758 31.09 -17.42 32.66
N ILE A 759 30.10 -16.75 33.25
CA ILE A 759 30.09 -15.31 33.53
C ILE A 759 29.88 -15.11 35.03
N PHE A 760 30.80 -14.38 35.66
CA PHE A 760 30.78 -14.18 37.11
C PHE A 760 31.26 -12.78 37.50
N ASP A 761 30.85 -12.36 38.69
CA ASP A 761 31.36 -11.15 39.34
C ASP A 761 32.78 -11.43 39.87
N LEU A 762 33.76 -10.58 39.51
CA LEU A 762 35.16 -10.80 39.86
C LEU A 762 35.44 -10.74 41.36
N ASP A 763 34.66 -9.97 42.12
CA ASP A 763 34.90 -9.71 43.54
C ASP A 763 34.25 -10.81 44.39
N THR A 764 33.00 -11.17 44.08
CA THR A 764 32.21 -12.16 44.85
C THR A 764 32.34 -13.59 44.33
N LYS A 765 32.87 -13.77 43.11
CA LYS A 765 32.93 -15.05 42.37
C LYS A 765 31.56 -15.70 42.09
N LYS A 766 30.46 -15.00 42.35
CA LYS A 766 29.11 -15.52 42.09
C LYS A 766 28.75 -15.43 40.60
N PRO A 767 27.94 -16.37 40.07
CA PRO A 767 27.43 -16.29 38.71
C PRO A 767 26.68 -14.97 38.46
N LEU A 768 26.85 -14.39 37.28
CA LEU A 768 26.30 -13.09 36.93
C LEU A 768 25.45 -13.20 35.66
N ASN A 769 24.19 -12.77 35.73
CA ASN A 769 23.34 -12.63 34.55
C ASN A 769 23.89 -11.48 33.69
N ALA A 770 23.98 -11.63 32.38
CA ALA A 770 24.62 -10.63 31.52
C ALA A 770 24.00 -10.56 30.12
N ARG A 771 24.10 -9.38 29.52
CA ARG A 771 23.85 -9.18 28.09
C ARG A 771 25.11 -9.53 27.31
N VAL A 772 24.95 -10.31 26.25
CA VAL A 772 26.06 -10.86 25.46
C VAL A 772 25.88 -10.55 23.98
N TYR A 773 26.93 -10.02 23.36
CA TYR A 773 27.10 -9.94 21.92
C TYR A 773 28.17 -10.96 21.52
N LEU A 774 27.85 -11.86 20.59
CA LEU A 774 28.80 -12.81 20.01
C LEU A 774 28.77 -12.63 18.50
N GLU A 775 29.85 -12.09 17.94
CA GLU A 775 29.97 -11.75 16.51
C GLU A 775 31.20 -12.43 15.90
N ASP A 776 31.11 -12.87 14.66
CA ASP A 776 32.28 -13.30 13.89
C ASP A 776 32.99 -12.13 13.20
N GLU A 777 34.14 -12.41 12.57
CA GLU A 777 34.93 -11.41 11.83
C GLU A 777 34.20 -10.74 10.65
N ASN A 778 33.07 -11.30 10.20
CA ASN A 778 32.22 -10.72 9.15
C ASN A 778 31.03 -9.93 9.72
N GLY A 779 30.94 -9.80 11.05
CA GLY A 779 29.83 -9.12 11.72
C GLY A 779 28.54 -9.93 11.78
N ILE A 780 28.59 -11.26 11.59
CA ILE A 780 27.43 -12.14 11.79
C ILE A 780 27.30 -12.44 13.28
N PHE A 781 26.10 -12.24 13.84
CA PHE A 781 25.81 -12.50 15.24
C PHE A 781 25.35 -13.94 15.48
N TYR A 782 25.80 -14.52 16.59
CA TYR A 782 25.45 -15.87 17.03
C TYR A 782 24.83 -15.81 18.44
N PHE A 783 23.89 -16.71 18.70
CA PHE A 783 23.22 -16.80 20.00
C PHE A 783 22.78 -18.25 20.27
N PRO A 784 22.66 -18.67 21.54
CA PRO A 784 22.08 -19.97 21.89
C PRO A 784 20.64 -20.10 21.41
N LYS A 785 20.26 -21.27 20.91
CA LYS A 785 18.89 -21.57 20.42
C LYS A 785 17.80 -21.30 21.47
N GLU A 786 18.12 -21.58 22.73
CA GLU A 786 17.18 -21.39 23.85
C GLU A 786 17.27 -20.01 24.53
N SER A 787 18.17 -19.14 24.08
CA SER A 787 18.35 -17.82 24.67
C SER A 787 17.28 -16.82 24.25
N PHE A 788 17.07 -15.83 25.12
CA PHE A 788 16.29 -14.63 24.82
C PHE A 788 17.20 -13.63 24.09
N HIS A 789 16.92 -13.40 22.81
CA HIS A 789 17.74 -12.58 21.94
C HIS A 789 16.94 -11.44 21.31
N TYR A 790 17.59 -10.32 21.11
CA TYR A 790 16.99 -9.03 20.81
C TYR A 790 17.86 -8.23 19.84
N GLY A 791 17.26 -7.20 19.22
CA GLY A 791 17.96 -6.29 18.31
C GLY A 791 17.80 -6.68 16.85
N LYS A 792 17.77 -5.66 15.98
CA LYS A 792 17.54 -5.82 14.53
C LYS A 792 18.84 -5.84 13.71
N ASN A 793 19.77 -4.93 14.03
CA ASN A 793 21.05 -4.79 13.31
C ASN A 793 22.25 -5.30 14.12
N LYS A 794 22.14 -5.28 15.45
CA LYS A 794 23.13 -5.79 16.39
C LYS A 794 22.40 -6.74 17.33
N ILE A 795 22.49 -8.04 17.06
CA ILE A 795 21.76 -9.05 17.85
C ILE A 795 22.56 -9.31 19.13
N TYR A 796 21.87 -9.27 20.26
CA TYR A 796 22.40 -9.69 21.54
C TYR A 796 21.47 -10.71 22.18
N PHE A 797 21.98 -11.46 23.14
CA PHE A 797 21.19 -12.36 23.96
C PHE A 797 21.51 -12.22 25.44
N TYR A 798 20.66 -12.76 26.29
CA TYR A 798 20.91 -12.83 27.72
C TYR A 798 21.43 -14.20 28.14
N ALA A 799 22.54 -14.19 28.87
CA ALA A 799 23.14 -15.36 29.52
C ALA A 799 22.87 -15.29 31.02
N PHE A 800 22.51 -16.40 31.63
CA PHE A 800 22.16 -16.46 33.06
C PHE A 800 23.27 -17.16 33.85
N GLY A 801 24.40 -16.46 34.03
CA GLY A 801 25.62 -17.00 34.64
C GLY A 801 26.46 -17.86 33.70
N ASN A 802 25.87 -18.46 32.67
CA ASN A 802 26.59 -19.16 31.61
C ASN A 802 25.77 -19.19 30.31
N PHE A 803 26.43 -19.57 29.21
CA PHE A 803 25.75 -19.93 27.97
C PHE A 803 26.54 -20.94 27.14
N GLU A 804 25.83 -21.59 26.23
CA GLU A 804 26.37 -22.51 25.23
C GLU A 804 25.79 -22.17 23.85
N SER A 805 26.63 -22.00 22.83
CA SER A 805 26.17 -21.73 21.47
C SER A 805 26.96 -22.51 20.42
N LYS A 806 26.25 -22.99 19.39
CA LYS A 806 26.87 -23.56 18.19
C LYS A 806 27.26 -22.42 17.24
N ILE A 807 28.46 -22.47 16.71
CA ILE A 807 29.06 -21.42 15.88
C ILE A 807 29.80 -22.03 14.68
N LYS A 808 30.10 -21.20 13.67
CA LYS A 808 31.00 -21.60 12.59
C LYS A 808 32.46 -21.63 13.10
N PRO A 809 33.37 -22.38 12.45
CA PRO A 809 34.80 -22.20 12.66
C PRO A 809 35.20 -20.79 12.20
N GLY A 810 36.09 -20.11 12.92
CA GLY A 810 36.51 -18.75 12.59
C GLY A 810 36.96 -17.92 13.79
N LYS A 811 37.20 -16.62 13.57
CA LYS A 811 37.50 -15.66 14.63
C LYS A 811 36.22 -14.98 15.12
N PHE A 812 36.14 -14.80 16.43
CA PHE A 812 34.97 -14.24 17.11
C PHE A 812 35.36 -13.14 18.08
N ILE A 813 34.45 -12.18 18.25
CA ILE A 813 34.46 -11.19 19.32
C ILE A 813 33.24 -11.46 20.20
N LEU A 814 33.50 -11.65 21.50
CA LEU A 814 32.50 -11.80 22.54
C LEU A 814 32.54 -10.56 23.43
N THR A 815 31.43 -9.84 23.53
CA THR A 815 31.27 -8.73 24.46
C THR A 815 30.20 -9.05 25.49
N VAL A 816 30.55 -8.95 26.78
CA VAL A 816 29.69 -9.25 27.92
C VAL A 816 29.50 -7.99 28.78
N LEU A 817 28.24 -7.68 29.13
CA LEU A 817 27.85 -6.49 29.88
C LEU A 817 26.88 -6.83 31.02
N HIS A 818 26.99 -6.12 32.13
CA HIS A 818 26.03 -6.17 33.24
C HIS A 818 25.79 -4.76 33.80
N GLY A 819 24.59 -4.21 33.56
CA GLY A 819 24.18 -2.88 34.05
C GLY A 819 25.18 -1.74 33.81
N PHE A 820 25.07 -0.69 34.62
CA PHE A 820 25.96 0.49 34.56
C PHE A 820 27.10 0.43 35.60
N GLU A 821 27.07 -0.57 36.48
CA GLU A 821 27.98 -0.73 37.60
C GLU A 821 29.20 -1.60 37.27
N TYR A 822 29.21 -2.32 36.14
CA TYR A 822 30.29 -3.23 35.76
C TYR A 822 30.95 -2.83 34.45
N GLU A 823 32.26 -3.01 34.41
CA GLU A 823 33.04 -2.77 33.19
C GLU A 823 32.70 -3.82 32.12
N PRO A 824 32.29 -3.42 30.90
CA PRO A 824 32.11 -4.35 29.80
C PRO A 824 33.40 -5.12 29.51
N LYS A 825 33.30 -6.43 29.29
CA LYS A 825 34.44 -7.28 28.91
C LYS A 825 34.30 -7.68 27.45
N ARG A 826 35.31 -7.35 26.65
CA ARG A 826 35.44 -7.79 25.26
C ARG A 826 36.59 -8.80 25.14
N ILE A 827 36.34 -9.93 24.50
CA ILE A 827 37.28 -11.05 24.35
C ILE A 827 37.27 -11.46 22.88
N SER A 828 38.46 -11.67 22.31
CA SER A 828 38.60 -12.29 20.99
C SER A 828 39.03 -13.74 21.16
N PHE A 829 38.43 -14.65 20.40
CA PHE A 829 38.82 -16.06 20.40
C PHE A 829 38.68 -16.67 19.00
N LYS A 830 39.29 -17.83 18.78
CA LYS A 830 39.21 -18.58 17.53
C LYS A 830 38.52 -19.92 17.79
N ALA A 831 37.48 -20.22 17.04
CA ALA A 831 36.79 -21.51 17.09
C ALA A 831 37.32 -22.43 15.98
N GLU A 832 37.74 -23.63 16.36
CA GLU A 832 38.20 -24.66 15.42
C GLU A 832 37.08 -25.63 15.06
N LYS A 833 37.09 -26.10 13.81
CA LYS A 833 36.07 -27.02 13.28
C LYS A 833 35.98 -28.27 14.13
N GLY A 834 34.77 -28.59 14.60
CA GLY A 834 34.49 -29.77 15.42
C GLY A 834 34.90 -29.64 16.89
N LYS A 835 35.51 -28.53 17.32
CA LYS A 835 35.98 -28.34 18.70
C LYS A 835 35.04 -27.46 19.52
N GLU A 836 35.13 -27.63 20.84
CA GLU A 836 34.50 -26.79 21.86
C GLU A 836 35.51 -25.78 22.42
N THR A 837 35.14 -24.52 22.47
CA THR A 837 35.90 -23.45 23.14
C THR A 837 35.26 -23.12 24.48
N ASN A 838 36.00 -23.26 25.57
CA ASN A 838 35.53 -22.97 26.93
C ASN A 838 36.12 -21.64 27.42
N LEU A 839 35.27 -20.71 27.86
CA LEU A 839 35.66 -19.37 28.31
C LEU A 839 35.19 -19.10 29.75
N LYS A 840 36.04 -18.45 30.55
CA LYS A 840 35.69 -17.94 31.88
C LYS A 840 35.80 -16.43 31.89
N ILE A 841 34.69 -15.75 32.17
CA ILE A 841 34.54 -14.31 31.96
C ILE A 841 34.14 -13.63 33.27
N GLY A 842 35.12 -13.04 33.93
CA GLY A 842 34.87 -12.20 35.09
C GLY A 842 34.57 -10.75 34.69
N LEU A 843 33.50 -10.16 35.23
CA LEU A 843 33.21 -8.72 35.13
C LEU A 843 33.65 -8.00 36.42
N LYS A 844 34.36 -6.87 36.26
CA LYS A 844 34.81 -6.02 37.37
C LYS A 844 33.73 -5.02 37.74
N ARG A 845 33.35 -4.98 39.01
CA ARG A 845 32.41 -3.98 39.54
C ARG A 845 33.14 -2.66 39.82
N LEU A 846 32.55 -1.54 39.41
CA LEU A 846 33.07 -0.18 39.62
C LEU A 846 32.52 0.44 40.92
N VAL A 847 31.25 0.19 41.22
CA VAL A 847 30.54 0.64 42.41
C VAL A 847 29.40 -0.34 42.72
N ASN A 848 29.01 -0.48 43.98
CA ASN A 848 27.83 -1.25 44.41
C ASN A 848 26.77 -0.28 44.94
N MET A 849 25.94 0.24 44.05
CA MET A 849 24.88 1.21 44.37
C MET A 849 23.85 0.64 45.37
N PRO A 850 23.40 -0.62 45.25
CA PRO A 850 22.50 -1.22 46.25
C PRO A 850 23.08 -1.22 47.67
N SER A 851 24.39 -1.49 47.85
CA SER A 851 25.02 -1.41 49.18
C SER A 851 25.05 -0.01 49.78
N LEU A 852 24.83 1.03 48.95
CA LEU A 852 24.71 2.42 49.35
C LEU A 852 23.24 2.87 49.48
N GLY A 853 22.29 1.93 49.39
CA GLY A 853 20.84 2.18 49.45
C GLY A 853 20.23 2.69 48.14
N TRP A 854 20.99 2.69 47.03
CA TRP A 854 20.53 3.16 45.72
C TRP A 854 20.13 1.99 44.82
N TYR A 855 18.86 1.94 44.43
CA TYR A 855 18.30 0.84 43.64
C TYR A 855 17.94 1.32 42.23
N ALA A 856 18.40 0.59 41.22
CA ALA A 856 18.09 0.88 39.83
C ALA A 856 16.62 0.52 39.52
N SER A 857 15.83 1.53 39.15
CA SER A 857 14.40 1.45 38.90
C SER A 857 14.06 1.92 37.48
N ASP A 858 13.25 1.15 36.77
CA ASP A 858 12.60 1.57 35.52
C ASP A 858 11.09 1.36 35.64
N TRP A 859 10.33 2.44 35.54
CA TRP A 859 8.91 2.43 35.83
C TRP A 859 8.03 2.16 34.59
N GLU A 860 8.61 1.86 33.43
CA GLU A 860 7.82 1.54 32.23
C GLU A 860 8.47 0.47 31.36
N ILE A 861 8.22 -0.80 31.72
CA ILE A 861 8.63 -1.96 30.94
C ILE A 861 7.43 -2.88 30.70
N GLN A 862 7.03 -3.03 29.44
CA GLN A 862 5.89 -3.82 29.01
C GLN A 862 6.25 -5.32 28.91
N TYR A 863 5.92 -6.10 29.95
CA TYR A 863 6.13 -7.56 29.93
C TYR A 863 5.20 -8.29 28.94
N TRP A 864 3.92 -7.91 28.86
CA TRP A 864 2.92 -8.60 28.01
C TRP A 864 2.84 -8.02 26.58
N GLY A 865 3.35 -6.81 26.37
CA GLY A 865 3.27 -6.06 25.12
C GLY A 865 1.84 -5.77 24.62
N HIS A 866 1.73 -5.03 23.51
CA HIS A 866 0.42 -4.66 22.94
C HIS A 866 -0.34 -5.83 22.29
N ALA A 867 0.34 -6.92 21.95
CA ALA A 867 -0.25 -8.09 21.30
C ALA A 867 -0.79 -9.14 22.28
N GLY A 868 -0.61 -8.93 23.59
CA GLY A 868 -0.93 -9.90 24.63
C GLY A 868 0.07 -11.06 24.69
N VAL A 869 -0.34 -12.17 25.31
CA VAL A 869 0.50 -13.35 25.54
C VAL A 869 1.01 -13.97 24.22
N THR A 870 2.33 -13.92 24.00
CA THR A 870 2.99 -14.58 22.86
C THR A 870 3.70 -15.88 23.30
N PRO A 871 4.13 -16.78 22.39
CA PRO A 871 4.93 -17.95 22.75
C PRO A 871 6.27 -17.54 23.35
N TYR A 872 6.80 -16.38 22.92
CA TYR A 872 7.99 -15.78 23.51
C TYR A 872 7.72 -15.35 24.96
N THR A 873 6.57 -14.73 25.24
CA THR A 873 6.12 -14.39 26.61
C THR A 873 5.93 -15.64 27.47
N LEU A 874 5.34 -16.70 26.92
CA LEU A 874 5.16 -17.98 27.63
C LEU A 874 6.49 -18.68 27.90
N LYS A 875 7.39 -18.72 26.91
CA LYS A 875 8.74 -19.28 27.02
C LYS A 875 9.59 -18.50 28.02
N MET A 876 9.50 -17.18 27.98
CA MET A 876 10.19 -16.29 28.91
C MET A 876 9.69 -16.57 30.32
N GLY A 877 8.38 -16.45 30.55
CA GLY A 877 7.84 -16.49 31.89
C GLY A 877 8.42 -15.39 32.79
N LEU A 878 7.80 -15.20 33.94
CA LEU A 878 8.20 -14.12 34.86
C LEU A 878 9.61 -14.34 35.43
N LYS A 879 9.99 -15.59 35.71
CA LYS A 879 11.32 -15.93 36.26
C LYS A 879 12.47 -15.54 35.32
N ASN A 880 12.39 -15.80 34.02
CA ASN A 880 13.47 -15.40 33.11
C ASN A 880 13.43 -13.90 32.80
N ALA A 881 12.25 -13.27 32.81
CA ALA A 881 12.16 -11.82 32.71
C ALA A 881 12.90 -11.11 33.86
N VAL A 882 12.75 -11.59 35.11
CA VAL A 882 13.54 -11.10 36.25
C VAL A 882 15.04 -11.22 35.98
N LYS A 883 15.50 -12.37 35.48
CA LYS A 883 16.93 -12.56 35.14
C LYS A 883 17.42 -11.62 34.03
N ILE A 884 16.56 -11.30 33.06
CA ILE A 884 16.85 -10.31 32.01
C ILE A 884 17.02 -8.91 32.63
N PHE A 885 16.13 -8.51 33.53
CA PHE A 885 16.24 -7.21 34.22
C PHE A 885 17.48 -7.15 35.12
N GLN A 886 17.77 -8.23 35.84
CA GLN A 886 19.00 -8.36 36.62
C GLN A 886 20.25 -8.30 35.73
N ALA A 887 20.23 -8.90 34.53
CA ALA A 887 21.34 -8.79 33.58
C ALA A 887 21.60 -7.35 33.13
N GLU A 888 20.54 -6.54 33.04
CA GLU A 888 20.65 -5.10 32.80
C GLU A 888 20.96 -4.30 34.07
N GLY A 889 21.18 -4.94 35.22
CA GLY A 889 21.48 -4.29 36.50
C GLY A 889 20.30 -3.51 37.09
N LEU A 890 19.06 -3.94 36.86
CA LEU A 890 17.87 -3.37 37.48
C LEU A 890 17.55 -4.10 38.80
N ASN A 891 17.09 -3.34 39.79
CA ASN A 891 16.58 -3.84 41.07
C ASN A 891 15.05 -3.71 41.17
N HIS A 892 14.46 -2.76 40.45
CA HIS A 892 13.02 -2.57 40.42
C HIS A 892 12.53 -2.33 39.00
N ILE A 893 11.39 -2.93 38.67
CA ILE A 893 10.63 -2.58 37.46
C ILE A 893 9.16 -2.39 37.77
N HIS A 894 8.51 -1.47 37.07
CA HIS A 894 7.07 -1.48 36.90
C HIS A 894 6.72 -1.98 35.51
N SER A 895 5.81 -2.94 35.45
CA SER A 895 5.26 -3.45 34.20
C SER A 895 3.76 -3.23 34.15
N PRO A 896 3.27 -2.27 33.37
CA PRO A 896 1.84 -2.05 33.24
C PRO A 896 1.14 -3.24 32.57
N ALA A 897 -0.05 -3.58 33.04
CA ALA A 897 -0.94 -4.51 32.35
C ALA A 897 -1.74 -3.77 31.26
N PRO A 898 -1.94 -4.34 30.05
CA PRO A 898 -2.66 -3.66 28.97
C PRO A 898 -4.15 -3.45 29.31
N SER A 899 -4.57 -2.19 29.37
CA SER A 899 -5.93 -1.75 29.74
C SER A 899 -7.06 -2.21 28.80
N ASN A 900 -6.74 -2.69 27.59
CA ASN A 900 -7.73 -3.07 26.57
C ASN A 900 -8.18 -4.53 26.58
N TYR A 901 -7.55 -5.41 27.38
CA TYR A 901 -8.03 -6.78 27.57
C TYR A 901 -8.91 -6.83 28.81
N GLY A 902 -10.21 -6.58 28.62
CA GLY A 902 -11.28 -6.60 29.64
C GLY A 902 -11.51 -7.94 30.36
N GLY A 903 -10.44 -8.59 30.84
CA GLY A 903 -10.48 -9.82 31.62
C GLY A 903 -9.21 -10.12 32.45
N GLY A 904 -8.21 -9.24 32.49
CA GLY A 904 -6.87 -9.60 33.00
C GLY A 904 -6.55 -9.32 34.48
N ILE A 905 -7.39 -8.61 35.23
CA ILE A 905 -7.19 -8.41 36.69
C ILE A 905 -8.52 -8.59 37.43
N LYS A 906 -9.16 -9.75 37.27
CA LYS A 906 -10.15 -10.22 38.25
C LYS A 906 -9.53 -11.11 39.33
N ASP A 907 -8.30 -11.59 39.13
CA ASP A 907 -7.56 -12.36 40.13
C ASP A 907 -6.20 -11.74 40.40
N LYS A 908 -6.12 -10.93 41.45
CA LYS A 908 -4.86 -10.61 42.15
C LYS A 908 -4.10 -11.85 42.63
N LYS A 909 -4.75 -13.01 42.66
CA LYS A 909 -4.15 -14.27 43.12
C LYS A 909 -3.00 -14.78 42.24
N LEU A 910 -2.80 -14.23 41.03
CA LEU A 910 -1.75 -14.64 40.09
C LEU A 910 -0.52 -13.72 40.01
N ALA A 911 -0.46 -12.63 40.79
CA ALA A 911 0.73 -11.79 40.87
C ALA A 911 1.36 -11.91 42.26
N PRO A 912 2.04 -13.02 42.60
CA PRO A 912 3.00 -12.96 43.70
C PRO A 912 4.00 -11.85 43.33
N SER A 913 4.25 -10.93 44.26
CA SER A 913 5.35 -9.99 44.15
C SER A 913 6.60 -10.77 43.74
N LEU A 914 7.11 -10.50 42.53
CA LEU A 914 8.37 -11.09 42.06
C LEU A 914 9.47 -10.39 42.83
N LYS A 915 9.69 -10.86 44.06
CA LYS A 915 10.71 -10.39 44.97
C LYS A 915 11.78 -11.47 45.06
N THR A 916 13.00 -11.11 44.72
CA THR A 916 14.21 -11.81 45.16
C THR A 916 14.90 -10.93 46.19
N SER A 917 16.04 -11.38 46.75
CA SER A 917 16.82 -10.57 47.68
C SER A 917 17.34 -9.26 47.07
N ASP A 918 17.42 -9.17 45.74
CA ASP A 918 18.05 -8.09 44.98
C ASP A 918 17.14 -7.49 43.89
N PHE A 919 15.89 -7.94 43.79
CA PHE A 919 14.93 -7.49 42.78
C PHE A 919 13.49 -7.44 43.31
N VAL A 920 12.69 -6.46 42.88
CA VAL A 920 11.25 -6.38 43.11
C VAL A 920 10.51 -5.88 41.86
N ALA A 921 9.45 -6.56 41.43
CA ALA A 921 8.56 -6.06 40.37
C ALA A 921 7.22 -5.55 40.92
N ASP A 922 6.74 -4.47 40.30
CA ASP A 922 5.36 -3.98 40.44
C ASP A 922 4.58 -4.23 39.13
N LEU A 923 3.44 -4.91 39.24
CA LEU A 923 2.52 -5.16 38.12
C LEU A 923 1.35 -4.17 38.22
N GLY A 924 1.61 -2.90 37.91
CA GLY A 924 0.63 -1.85 38.00
C GLY A 924 -0.20 -1.64 36.72
N GLY A 925 -0.79 -0.46 36.60
CA GLY A 925 -1.66 -0.09 35.49
C GLY A 925 -1.11 1.02 34.61
N GLU A 926 -1.52 1.01 33.33
CA GLU A 926 -1.35 2.14 32.40
C GLU A 926 -2.72 2.55 31.87
N THR A 927 -3.01 3.85 31.97
CA THR A 927 -4.28 4.41 31.52
C THR A 927 -4.06 5.52 30.50
N HIS A 928 -4.91 5.52 29.48
CA HIS A 928 -4.98 6.54 28.45
C HIS A 928 -6.30 7.31 28.56
N THR A 929 -6.25 8.62 28.44
CA THR A 929 -7.47 9.47 28.40
C THR A 929 -7.83 9.87 26.97
N MET A 930 -9.05 10.40 26.78
CA MET A 930 -9.53 10.87 25.49
C MET A 930 -8.76 12.07 24.92
N ILE A 931 -8.06 12.83 25.77
CA ILE A 931 -7.16 13.92 25.35
C ILE A 931 -5.68 13.46 25.25
N ASP A 932 -5.45 12.15 25.20
CA ASP A 932 -4.15 11.49 25.14
C ASP A 932 -3.19 11.85 26.29
N ASP A 933 -3.70 11.95 27.52
CA ASP A 933 -2.90 12.03 28.74
C ASP A 933 -2.73 10.62 29.36
N ASP A 934 -1.49 10.15 29.39
CA ASP A 934 -1.07 8.80 29.78
C ASP A 934 -0.43 8.82 31.17
N ILE A 935 -0.91 7.93 32.05
CA ILE A 935 -0.42 7.81 33.43
C ILE A 935 -0.21 6.34 33.80
N LEU A 936 0.90 6.11 34.50
CA LEU A 936 1.25 4.85 35.13
C LEU A 936 0.93 4.91 36.63
N CYS A 937 0.35 3.83 37.12
CA CYS A 937 -0.08 3.68 38.50
C CYS A 937 0.79 2.62 39.18
N LEU A 938 1.66 3.05 40.10
CA LEU A 938 2.54 2.21 40.90
C LEU A 938 1.94 1.98 42.29
N ASN A 939 2.28 0.84 42.89
CA ASN A 939 1.89 0.44 44.25
C ASN A 939 0.37 0.54 44.46
N ILE A 940 -0.41 0.05 43.50
CA ILE A 940 -1.88 0.02 43.61
C ILE A 940 -2.34 -1.34 44.10
N SER A 941 -3.29 -1.31 45.03
CA SER A 941 -4.00 -2.52 45.40
C SER A 941 -5.08 -2.76 44.34
N SER A 942 -6.05 -1.89 44.11
CA SER A 942 -7.09 -2.06 43.09
C SER A 942 -6.88 -1.12 41.92
N TYR A 943 -7.21 -1.58 40.71
CA TYR A 943 -7.20 -0.72 39.54
C TYR A 943 -8.18 0.44 39.73
N PRO A 944 -7.75 1.71 39.63
CA PRO A 944 -8.62 2.85 39.82
C PRO A 944 -9.68 2.92 38.70
N ARG A 945 -10.87 3.42 39.01
CA ARG A 945 -11.93 3.60 37.99
C ARG A 945 -11.47 4.64 36.97
N ILE A 946 -11.43 4.24 35.69
CA ILE A 946 -10.95 5.09 34.60
C ILE A 946 -11.97 6.20 34.34
N ASN A 947 -11.53 7.45 34.51
CA ASN A 947 -12.29 8.61 34.08
C ASN A 947 -11.79 9.04 32.70
N ASN A 948 -12.61 8.89 31.67
CA ASN A 948 -12.13 8.83 30.29
C ASN A 948 -11.68 10.19 29.70
N ILE A 949 -11.84 11.33 30.38
CA ILE A 949 -11.43 12.64 29.82
C ILE A 949 -10.04 13.08 30.27
N TYR A 950 -9.75 12.99 31.57
CA TYR A 950 -8.51 13.43 32.23
C TYR A 950 -8.29 12.61 33.50
N ASN A 951 -7.06 12.55 34.02
CA ASN A 951 -6.68 11.55 35.02
C ASN A 951 -6.75 12.00 36.50
N LEU A 952 -7.08 13.26 36.82
CA LEU A 952 -7.01 13.75 38.21
C LEU A 952 -7.77 12.89 39.24
N PRO A 953 -9.04 12.48 39.01
CA PRO A 953 -9.77 11.66 39.98
C PRO A 953 -9.22 10.24 40.11
N MET A 954 -8.48 9.77 39.10
CA MET A 954 -7.78 8.50 39.12
C MET A 954 -6.48 8.62 39.92
N ILE A 955 -5.71 9.70 39.73
CA ILE A 955 -4.51 9.98 40.54
C ILE A 955 -4.87 10.01 42.03
N GLU A 956 -5.99 10.64 42.39
CA GLU A 956 -6.48 10.65 43.79
C GLU A 956 -6.82 9.26 44.32
N GLN A 957 -7.34 8.35 43.49
CA GLN A 957 -7.56 6.96 43.88
C GLN A 957 -6.26 6.19 44.06
N VAL A 958 -5.21 6.51 43.28
CA VAL A 958 -3.88 5.94 43.44
C VAL A 958 -3.25 6.43 44.75
N GLU A 959 -3.32 7.73 45.02
CA GLU A 959 -2.84 8.36 46.25
C GLU A 959 -3.48 7.74 47.50
N LYS A 960 -4.81 7.55 47.50
CA LYS A 960 -5.55 6.92 48.61
C LYS A 960 -5.10 5.50 48.93
N GLN A 961 -4.46 4.82 47.99
CA GLN A 961 -3.93 3.47 48.17
C GLN A 961 -2.46 3.46 48.63
N GLY A 962 -1.86 4.63 48.90
CA GLY A 962 -0.42 4.75 49.13
C GLY A 962 0.42 4.65 47.85
N GLY A 963 -0.24 4.63 46.69
CA GLY A 963 0.36 4.50 45.37
C GLY A 963 1.12 5.74 44.92
N LEU A 964 1.67 5.65 43.71
CA LEU A 964 2.31 6.76 43.01
C LEU A 964 1.82 6.80 41.55
N ALA A 965 1.31 7.95 41.13
CA ALA A 965 0.96 8.20 39.74
C ALA A 965 2.14 8.89 39.04
N ILE A 966 2.61 8.30 37.93
CA ILE A 966 3.71 8.85 37.12
C ILE A 966 3.18 9.06 35.70
N PRO A 967 3.14 10.30 35.20
CA PRO A 967 2.78 10.58 33.81
C PRO A 967 3.81 9.98 32.85
N SER A 968 3.40 9.40 31.73
CA SER A 968 4.27 8.64 30.82
C SER A 968 5.15 9.53 29.91
N GLY A 969 5.50 10.74 30.35
CA GLY A 969 6.45 11.63 29.66
C GLY A 969 5.84 12.93 29.14
N ILE A 970 6.69 13.93 28.94
CA ILE A 970 6.32 15.30 28.52
C ILE A 970 6.60 15.50 27.00
N GLY A 971 6.56 14.40 26.25
CA GLY A 971 7.54 14.10 25.19
C GLY A 971 7.55 14.89 23.88
N ARG A 972 6.69 15.89 23.63
CA ARG A 972 6.63 16.56 22.31
C ARG A 972 6.16 18.02 22.32
N LEU A 973 6.29 18.72 23.44
CA LEU A 973 6.01 20.16 23.50
C LEU A 973 6.85 20.94 22.48
N GLY A 974 6.18 21.48 21.46
CA GLY A 974 6.75 22.43 20.51
C GLY A 974 6.56 22.10 19.02
N LYS A 975 6.38 20.83 18.63
CA LYS A 975 6.20 20.49 17.19
C LYS A 975 4.76 20.23 16.77
N SER A 976 3.89 19.88 17.73
CA SER A 976 2.54 19.39 17.41
C SER A 976 1.52 19.59 18.53
N PHE A 977 1.81 20.40 19.55
CA PHE A 977 0.88 20.65 20.66
C PHE A 977 -0.52 21.05 20.17
N ASP A 978 -0.56 21.82 19.08
CA ASP A 978 -1.75 22.34 18.45
C ASP A 978 -2.48 21.35 17.52
N ASN A 979 -1.92 20.19 17.22
CA ASN A 979 -2.56 19.24 16.31
C ASN A 979 -3.48 18.27 17.08
N VAL A 980 -4.79 18.39 16.83
CA VAL A 980 -5.83 17.53 17.46
C VAL A 980 -5.73 16.05 17.06
N HIS A 981 -4.98 15.72 16.02
CA HIS A 981 -4.79 14.36 15.52
C HIS A 981 -3.45 13.73 15.96
N ILE A 982 -2.59 14.48 16.64
CA ILE A 982 -1.31 13.98 17.15
C ILE A 982 -1.44 13.66 18.63
N LYS A 983 -1.02 12.44 19.01
CA LYS A 983 -0.92 12.01 20.40
C LYS A 983 0.26 12.71 21.07
N GLU A 984 0.01 13.33 22.21
CA GLU A 984 1.00 14.06 23.00
C GLU A 984 0.88 13.62 24.46
N ASN A 985 1.92 12.99 25.00
CA ASN A 985 1.88 12.51 26.38
C ASN A 985 1.83 13.70 27.36
N SER A 986 0.94 13.59 28.35
CA SER A 986 0.89 14.44 29.55
C SER A 986 0.65 15.94 29.33
N ARG A 987 -0.28 16.30 28.43
CA ARG A 987 -0.75 17.70 28.24
C ARG A 987 -1.24 18.37 29.53
N PHE A 988 -1.74 17.59 30.51
CA PHE A 988 -2.26 18.06 31.80
C PHE A 988 -1.19 18.19 32.90
N PHE A 989 0.08 17.93 32.59
CA PHE A 989 1.16 17.88 33.59
C PHE A 989 1.29 19.13 34.47
N PRO A 990 1.21 20.37 33.96
CA PRO A 990 1.27 21.57 34.82
C PRO A 990 0.12 21.64 35.82
N VAL A 991 -1.06 21.14 35.47
CA VAL A 991 -2.19 21.06 36.41
C VAL A 991 -1.87 20.10 37.55
N TYR A 992 -1.35 18.91 37.22
CA TYR A 992 -0.97 17.91 38.23
C TYR A 992 0.10 18.41 39.20
N VAL A 993 1.11 19.13 38.70
CA VAL A 993 2.17 19.68 39.54
C VAL A 993 1.66 20.82 40.42
N ALA A 994 0.90 21.77 39.87
CA ALA A 994 0.35 22.89 40.63
C ALA A 994 -0.48 22.41 41.83
N LEU A 995 -1.30 21.38 41.60
CA LEU A 995 -2.17 20.75 42.59
C LEU A 995 -1.45 19.72 43.50
N ARG A 996 -0.12 19.56 43.38
CA ARG A 996 0.70 18.62 44.16
C ARG A 996 0.26 17.15 44.05
N LYS A 997 -0.27 16.76 42.88
CA LYS A 997 -0.77 15.40 42.61
C LYS A 997 0.27 14.47 41.99
N VAL A 998 1.34 15.03 41.45
CA VAL A 998 2.43 14.27 40.83
C VAL A 998 3.75 14.80 41.37
N PRO A 999 4.53 14.00 42.11
CA PRO A 999 5.83 14.41 42.65
C PRO A 999 6.99 14.06 41.72
N VAL A 1000 6.74 13.43 40.57
CA VAL A 1000 7.76 12.94 39.64
C VAL A 1000 7.67 13.64 38.29
N CYS A 1001 8.78 14.20 37.84
CA CYS A 1001 8.96 14.70 36.49
C CYS A 1001 9.58 13.59 35.61
N PRO A 1002 8.86 13.07 34.61
CA PRO A 1002 9.38 12.07 33.67
C PRO A 1002 10.26 12.74 32.59
N ASP A 1003 11.31 13.44 33.03
CA ASP A 1003 12.20 14.19 32.18
C ASP A 1003 13.65 13.70 32.30
N SER A 1004 14.23 13.38 31.14
CA SER A 1004 15.58 12.82 30.97
C SER A 1004 16.69 13.88 30.96
N GLY A 1005 16.48 15.00 31.68
CA GLY A 1005 17.43 16.11 31.77
C GLY A 1005 17.19 17.26 30.79
N SER A 1006 15.94 17.51 30.39
CA SER A 1006 15.56 18.76 29.74
C SER A 1006 15.45 19.92 30.75
N SER A 1007 15.26 21.14 30.25
CA SER A 1007 15.16 22.35 31.09
C SER A 1007 13.82 22.47 31.85
N ILE A 1008 12.81 21.63 31.56
CA ILE A 1008 11.47 21.82 32.14
C ILE A 1008 11.43 21.61 33.66
N VAL A 1009 12.18 20.63 34.18
CA VAL A 1009 12.22 20.36 35.61
C VAL A 1009 12.85 21.53 36.39
N TYR A 1010 13.81 22.23 35.79
CA TYR A 1010 14.41 23.43 36.42
C TYR A 1010 13.40 24.56 36.56
N LYS A 1011 12.50 24.73 35.58
CA LYS A 1011 11.42 25.72 35.66
C LYS A 1011 10.56 25.46 36.89
N TYR A 1012 10.19 24.19 37.14
CA TYR A 1012 9.43 23.83 38.34
C TYR A 1012 10.21 24.07 39.65
N TRP A 1013 11.50 23.71 39.70
CA TRP A 1013 12.33 23.97 40.88
C TRP A 1013 12.54 25.47 41.13
N ASN A 1014 12.69 26.29 40.09
CA ASN A 1014 12.75 27.75 40.19
C ASN A 1014 11.46 28.33 40.79
N LEU A 1015 10.32 27.70 40.53
CA LEU A 1015 9.02 28.06 41.09
C LEU A 1015 8.76 27.49 42.50
N GLY A 1016 9.72 26.79 43.10
CA GLY A 1016 9.59 26.23 44.45
C GLY A 1016 8.79 24.93 44.53
N PHE A 1017 8.59 24.21 43.43
CA PHE A 1017 8.00 22.86 43.46
C PHE A 1017 9.07 21.81 43.68
N LYS A 1018 8.92 20.93 44.68
CA LYS A 1018 9.80 19.78 44.88
C LYS A 1018 9.36 18.63 43.98
N LEU A 1019 10.03 18.46 42.85
CA LEU A 1019 9.81 17.35 41.91
C LEU A 1019 11.06 16.48 41.78
N SER A 1020 10.87 15.17 41.77
CA SER A 1020 11.90 14.20 41.45
C SER A 1020 12.16 14.14 39.95
N ILE A 1021 13.43 14.10 39.56
CA ILE A 1021 13.80 13.72 38.19
C ILE A 1021 13.69 12.20 38.02
N SER A 1022 13.26 11.73 36.86
CA SER A 1022 13.19 10.30 36.56
C SER A 1022 13.35 10.01 35.07
N GLY A 1023 13.80 8.80 34.76
CA GLY A 1023 13.84 8.26 33.41
C GLY A 1023 13.05 6.97 33.29
N LYS A 1024 12.61 6.70 32.06
CA LYS A 1024 11.91 5.49 31.63
C LYS A 1024 12.48 5.00 30.31
N THR A 1025 12.26 3.73 30.01
CA THR A 1025 12.69 3.14 28.73
C THR A 1025 11.55 2.97 27.71
N ASP A 1026 10.30 2.73 28.14
CA ASP A 1026 9.19 2.28 27.28
C ASP A 1026 9.57 1.03 26.47
N CYS A 1027 9.92 -0.05 27.17
CA CYS A 1027 10.48 -1.27 26.58
C CYS A 1027 9.46 -2.41 26.46
N TYR A 1028 9.38 -3.06 25.29
CA TYR A 1028 8.51 -4.22 25.05
C TYR A 1028 9.31 -5.53 25.03
N ILE A 1029 9.60 -6.12 26.19
CA ILE A 1029 10.48 -7.30 26.25
C ILE A 1029 9.90 -8.57 25.63
N ALA A 1030 8.58 -8.62 25.45
CA ALA A 1030 7.87 -9.69 24.75
C ALA A 1030 7.75 -9.51 23.24
N ASP A 1031 8.27 -8.42 22.67
CA ASP A 1031 8.31 -8.18 21.21
C ASP A 1031 9.76 -7.97 20.75
N PRO A 1032 10.61 -9.03 20.73
CA PRO A 1032 12.05 -8.91 20.53
C PRO A 1032 12.51 -8.09 19.31
N PRO A 1033 11.83 -8.17 18.14
CA PRO A 1033 12.19 -7.37 16.97
C PRO A 1033 11.99 -5.86 17.15
N ARG A 1034 11.11 -5.44 18.08
CA ARG A 1034 10.80 -4.03 18.36
C ARG A 1034 11.33 -3.55 19.71
N SER A 1035 11.80 -4.47 20.55
CA SER A 1035 12.26 -4.18 21.89
C SER A 1035 13.55 -3.36 21.89
N CYS A 1036 13.58 -2.30 22.68
CA CYS A 1036 14.80 -1.63 23.10
C CYS A 1036 15.41 -2.34 24.32
N ILE A 1037 16.61 -1.94 24.73
CA ILE A 1037 17.28 -2.48 25.94
C ILE A 1037 16.48 -2.07 27.20
N PRO A 1038 16.02 -3.00 28.05
CA PRO A 1038 15.37 -2.67 29.32
C PRO A 1038 16.26 -1.81 30.22
N GLY A 1039 15.70 -0.77 30.85
CA GLY A 1039 16.49 0.13 31.69
C GLY A 1039 17.52 0.96 30.93
N ARG A 1040 17.44 1.10 29.59
CA ARG A 1040 18.37 1.96 28.85
C ARG A 1040 18.40 3.38 29.41
N SER A 1041 17.24 3.88 29.81
CA SER A 1041 17.07 5.10 30.59
C SER A 1041 16.36 4.72 31.87
N ARG A 1042 16.98 4.97 33.02
CA ARG A 1042 16.48 4.50 34.31
C ARG A 1042 16.66 5.56 35.40
N THR A 1043 16.12 5.27 36.57
CA THR A 1043 16.29 6.09 37.76
C THR A 1043 16.92 5.26 38.87
N TYR A 1044 18.03 5.70 39.46
CA TYR A 1044 18.42 5.16 40.76
C TYR A 1044 17.63 5.87 41.85
N VAL A 1045 16.96 5.10 42.69
CA VAL A 1045 16.11 5.60 43.78
C VAL A 1045 16.73 5.19 45.09
N LYS A 1046 16.92 6.14 46.01
CA LYS A 1046 17.37 5.81 47.35
C LYS A 1046 16.19 5.39 48.21
N ALA A 1047 16.26 4.19 48.79
CA ALA A 1047 15.24 3.66 49.68
C ALA A 1047 15.89 2.89 50.82
N ASP A 1048 15.22 2.84 51.98
CA ASP A 1048 15.72 2.13 53.15
C ASP A 1048 15.61 0.60 52.97
N GLU A 1049 14.61 0.16 52.21
CA GLU A 1049 14.42 -1.25 51.81
C GLU A 1049 14.09 -1.33 50.31
N LEU A 1050 14.56 -2.39 49.65
CA LEU A 1050 14.10 -2.77 48.31
C LEU A 1050 12.68 -3.35 48.38
N SER A 1051 11.70 -2.46 48.32
CA SER A 1051 10.26 -2.78 48.24
C SER A 1051 9.54 -1.77 47.36
N VAL A 1052 8.43 -2.15 46.74
CA VAL A 1052 7.63 -1.21 45.90
C VAL A 1052 7.22 0.03 46.70
N PRO A 1053 6.72 -0.07 47.95
CA PRO A 1053 6.46 1.12 48.78
C PRO A 1053 7.70 1.97 49.05
N GLY A 1054 8.84 1.34 49.37
CA GLY A 1054 10.11 2.05 49.60
C GLY A 1054 10.60 2.81 48.38
N ILE A 1055 10.49 2.22 47.18
CA ILE A 1055 10.79 2.88 45.91
C ILE A 1055 9.85 4.06 45.65
N CYS A 1056 8.54 3.88 45.83
CA CYS A 1056 7.55 4.96 45.69
C CYS A 1056 7.84 6.12 46.66
N GLU A 1057 8.26 5.82 47.88
CA GLU A 1057 8.62 6.83 48.87
C GLU A 1057 9.90 7.59 48.51
N GLY A 1058 10.92 6.90 47.96
CA GLY A 1058 12.12 7.55 47.44
C GLY A 1058 11.80 8.52 46.29
N TYR A 1059 10.88 8.15 45.38
CA TYR A 1059 10.36 9.05 44.35
C TYR A 1059 9.58 10.23 44.93
N LYS A 1060 8.78 10.06 45.98
CA LYS A 1060 8.06 11.17 46.63
C LYS A 1060 9.01 12.16 47.31
N LYS A 1061 10.10 11.66 47.88
CA LYS A 1061 11.09 12.44 48.65
C LYS A 1061 12.16 13.15 47.81
N GLY A 1062 12.18 13.05 46.48
CA GLY A 1062 13.27 13.66 45.70
C GLY A 1062 14.56 12.86 45.70
N LYS A 1063 14.58 11.62 46.21
CA LYS A 1063 15.81 10.83 46.35
C LYS A 1063 16.12 10.04 45.07
N THR A 1064 16.25 10.75 43.95
CA THR A 1064 16.33 10.14 42.61
C THR A 1064 17.48 10.67 41.77
N ILE A 1065 18.09 9.77 41.00
CA ILE A 1065 19.12 10.06 40.01
C ILE A 1065 18.66 9.49 38.67
N PHE A 1066 18.37 10.36 37.71
CA PHE A 1066 18.18 9.93 36.33
C PHE A 1066 19.53 9.53 35.73
N THR A 1067 19.58 8.43 34.97
CA THR A 1067 20.77 8.07 34.20
C THR A 1067 20.47 7.17 33.00
N ASN A 1068 21.28 7.28 31.96
CA ASN A 1068 21.39 6.30 30.88
C ASN A 1068 22.81 5.72 30.71
N GLY A 1069 23.70 5.94 31.68
CA GLY A 1069 25.07 5.39 31.69
C GLY A 1069 25.87 5.78 32.93
N PRO A 1070 26.32 7.05 33.08
CA PRO A 1070 27.09 7.48 34.25
C PRO A 1070 26.31 7.38 35.57
N LEU A 1071 26.99 7.33 36.70
CA LEU A 1071 26.40 7.36 38.03
C LEU A 1071 26.96 8.53 38.82
N ILE A 1072 26.16 9.10 39.71
CA ILE A 1072 26.56 10.27 40.50
C ILE A 1072 25.91 10.23 41.88
N ILE A 1073 26.71 10.46 42.92
CA ILE A 1073 26.27 10.67 44.30
C ILE A 1073 26.67 12.08 44.68
N PHE A 1074 25.71 12.86 45.18
CA PHE A 1074 25.87 14.28 45.46
C PHE A 1074 25.23 14.60 46.81
N ASN A 1075 25.96 15.28 47.70
CA ASN A 1075 25.42 15.78 48.95
C ASN A 1075 26.01 17.15 49.29
N VAL A 1076 25.27 17.93 50.08
CA VAL A 1076 25.65 19.28 50.52
C VAL A 1076 25.50 19.34 52.03
N GLU A 1077 26.56 19.69 52.76
CA GLU A 1077 26.56 19.69 54.23
C GLU A 1077 26.06 18.37 54.84
N GLY A 1078 26.41 17.25 54.21
CA GLY A 1078 25.97 15.91 54.62
C GLY A 1078 24.50 15.60 54.35
N LYS A 1079 23.72 16.54 53.81
CA LYS A 1079 22.34 16.32 53.35
C LYS A 1079 22.30 15.77 51.92
N ASP A 1080 21.53 14.73 51.74
CA ASP A 1080 21.36 14.02 50.48
C ASP A 1080 20.40 14.74 49.54
N ILE A 1081 20.37 14.33 48.28
CA ILE A 1081 19.40 14.85 47.30
C ILE A 1081 17.96 14.58 47.77
N GLY A 1082 17.08 15.55 47.52
CA GLY A 1082 15.71 15.59 48.04
C GLY A 1082 15.60 16.26 49.42
N GLU A 1083 16.68 16.38 50.19
CA GLU A 1083 16.66 17.01 51.51
C GLU A 1083 16.90 18.53 51.45
N THR A 1084 16.57 19.20 52.55
CA THR A 1084 16.80 20.64 52.74
C THR A 1084 17.92 20.90 53.75
N VAL A 1085 18.89 21.75 53.39
CA VAL A 1085 19.86 22.37 54.31
C VAL A 1085 19.27 23.68 54.83
N PHE A 1086 19.19 23.83 56.15
CA PHE A 1086 18.67 25.04 56.80
C PHE A 1086 19.81 25.89 57.34
N LEU A 1087 19.86 27.16 56.94
CA LEU A 1087 20.91 28.12 57.28
C LEU A 1087 20.32 29.35 57.95
N LYS A 1088 21.10 30.03 58.80
CA LYS A 1088 20.74 31.37 59.30
C LYS A 1088 20.90 32.41 58.18
N LYS A 1089 20.30 33.61 58.29
CA LYS A 1089 20.51 34.69 57.31
C LYS A 1089 22.00 35.09 57.27
N GLY A 1090 22.56 35.25 56.07
CA GLY A 1090 23.96 35.63 55.85
C GLY A 1090 24.67 34.76 54.81
N LYS A 1091 25.95 35.03 54.58
CA LYS A 1091 26.81 34.25 53.67
C LYS A 1091 27.36 33.02 54.37
N HIS A 1092 27.20 31.85 53.75
CA HIS A 1092 27.69 30.56 54.25
C HIS A 1092 28.56 29.86 53.20
N LYS A 1093 29.62 29.19 53.65
CA LYS A 1093 30.42 28.29 52.82
C LYS A 1093 29.94 26.86 53.04
N LEU A 1094 29.26 26.30 52.04
CA LEU A 1094 28.72 24.95 52.10
C LEU A 1094 29.68 23.94 51.48
N LYS A 1095 29.99 22.88 52.21
CA LYS A 1095 30.77 21.72 51.78
C LYS A 1095 29.95 20.86 50.83
N ILE A 1096 30.44 20.74 49.60
CA ILE A 1096 29.91 19.88 48.56
C ILE A 1096 30.73 18.59 48.53
N ASN A 1097 30.07 17.43 48.57
CA ASN A 1097 30.71 16.14 48.34
C ASN A 1097 30.08 15.47 47.11
N LEU A 1098 30.96 15.03 46.21
CA LEU A 1098 30.57 14.49 44.92
C LEU A 1098 31.38 13.23 44.61
N LYS A 1099 30.69 12.16 44.23
CA LYS A 1099 31.28 10.96 43.63
C LYS A 1099 30.59 10.69 42.30
N ALA A 1100 31.36 10.50 41.24
CA ALA A 1100 30.83 10.13 39.93
C ALA A 1100 31.56 8.92 39.36
N TYR A 1101 30.83 8.09 38.64
CA TYR A 1101 31.30 6.85 38.05
C TYR A 1101 30.84 6.73 36.60
N SER A 1102 31.67 6.19 35.73
CA SER A 1102 31.28 5.84 34.37
C SER A 1102 32.17 4.72 33.86
N VAL A 1103 31.56 3.60 33.45
CA VAL A 1103 32.29 2.46 32.90
C VAL A 1103 32.98 2.77 31.56
N THR A 1104 32.55 3.84 30.87
CA THR A 1104 33.14 4.32 29.61
C THR A 1104 34.01 5.58 29.79
N GLY A 1105 34.16 6.07 31.03
CA GLY A 1105 34.88 7.29 31.37
C GLY A 1105 33.99 8.53 31.43
N LEU A 1106 34.42 9.52 32.22
CA LEU A 1106 33.73 10.79 32.47
C LEU A 1106 34.28 11.89 31.57
N GLU A 1107 33.42 12.74 31.02
CA GLU A 1107 33.81 13.92 30.25
C GLU A 1107 33.76 15.19 31.10
N LYS A 1108 32.66 15.43 31.81
CA LYS A 1108 32.52 16.54 32.75
C LYS A 1108 31.42 16.32 33.78
N ILE A 1109 31.51 17.05 34.88
CA ILE A 1109 30.47 17.13 35.91
C ILE A 1109 30.14 18.60 36.14
N GLU A 1110 28.87 18.96 36.05
CA GLU A 1110 28.36 20.31 36.19
C GLU A 1110 27.55 20.43 37.49
N ILE A 1111 27.85 21.44 38.28
CA ILE A 1111 27.06 21.83 39.46
C ILE A 1111 26.15 22.97 39.06
N ILE A 1112 24.87 22.80 39.33
CA ILE A 1112 23.80 23.65 38.83
C ILE A 1112 23.09 24.29 40.01
N LYS A 1113 22.95 25.62 39.97
CA LYS A 1113 22.20 26.43 40.94
C LYS A 1113 21.15 27.24 40.20
N ASN A 1114 19.88 27.06 40.55
CA ASN A 1114 18.75 27.81 39.99
C ASN A 1114 18.74 27.82 38.44
N GLY A 1115 19.11 26.68 37.85
CA GLY A 1115 19.16 26.44 36.39
C GLY A 1115 20.48 26.83 35.72
N ASN A 1116 21.41 27.47 36.44
CA ASN A 1116 22.68 27.94 35.90
C ASN A 1116 23.83 27.02 36.33
N VAL A 1117 24.73 26.68 35.40
CA VAL A 1117 25.96 25.95 35.72
C VAL A 1117 26.92 26.91 36.43
N ILE A 1118 27.25 26.63 37.69
CA ILE A 1118 28.11 27.48 38.52
C ILE A 1118 29.51 26.90 38.72
N LYS A 1119 29.71 25.61 38.44
CA LYS A 1119 31.02 24.96 38.46
C LYS A 1119 31.03 23.79 37.50
N THR A 1120 32.10 23.66 36.73
CA THR A 1120 32.36 22.49 35.87
C THR A 1120 33.64 21.83 36.32
N ILE A 1121 33.59 20.52 36.54
CA ILE A 1121 34.73 19.67 36.88
C ILE A 1121 35.03 18.82 35.66
N SER A 1122 36.27 18.89 35.16
CA SER A 1122 36.71 18.06 34.03
C SER A 1122 36.71 16.58 34.42
N GLY A 1123 36.20 15.73 33.53
CA GLY A 1123 36.17 14.29 33.68
C GLY A 1123 37.48 13.60 33.30
N GLU A 1124 38.24 14.19 32.37
CA GLU A 1124 39.53 13.66 31.82
C GLU A 1124 39.47 12.20 31.34
N GLY A 1125 38.27 11.65 31.08
CA GLY A 1125 38.07 10.24 30.77
C GLY A 1125 38.24 9.29 31.96
N LYS A 1126 38.40 9.79 33.18
CA LYS A 1126 38.50 8.97 34.39
C LYS A 1126 37.19 8.19 34.61
N LYS A 1127 37.29 6.94 35.05
CA LYS A 1127 36.11 6.10 35.36
C LYS A 1127 35.48 6.43 36.71
N ARG A 1128 36.24 7.02 37.63
CA ARG A 1128 35.79 7.47 38.95
C ARG A 1128 36.35 8.85 39.24
N ILE A 1129 35.50 9.73 39.76
CA ILE A 1129 35.91 11.03 40.31
C ILE A 1129 35.29 11.17 41.71
N GLU A 1130 36.11 11.61 42.65
CA GLU A 1130 35.70 11.99 43.99
C GLU A 1130 36.24 13.40 44.27
N LYS A 1131 35.35 14.32 44.63
CA LYS A 1131 35.69 15.71 44.88
C LYS A 1131 34.93 16.25 46.09
N GLN A 1132 35.66 17.04 46.87
CA GLN A 1132 35.13 17.87 47.93
C GLN A 1132 35.56 19.31 47.67
N PHE A 1133 34.64 20.26 47.76
CA PHE A 1133 34.94 21.68 47.66
C PHE A 1133 33.84 22.49 48.34
N ASN A 1134 34.11 23.75 48.63
CA ASN A 1134 33.14 24.65 49.23
C ASN A 1134 32.47 25.52 48.16
N LEU A 1135 31.21 25.87 48.41
CA LEU A 1135 30.42 26.76 47.59
C LEU A 1135 29.76 27.83 48.45
N GLU A 1136 29.90 29.09 48.06
CA GLU A 1136 29.30 30.20 48.80
C GLU A 1136 27.81 30.34 48.45
N ILE A 1137 26.96 30.32 49.48
CA ILE A 1137 25.52 30.53 49.38
C ILE A 1137 25.10 31.62 50.35
N GLU A 1138 24.36 32.59 49.82
CA GLU A 1138 23.77 33.70 50.57
C GLU A 1138 22.23 33.67 50.56
N HIS A 1139 21.66 33.06 49.52
CA HIS A 1139 20.22 33.09 49.26
C HIS A 1139 19.61 31.71 49.16
N THR A 1140 18.33 31.59 49.52
CA THR A 1140 17.50 30.39 49.28
C THR A 1140 17.58 29.96 47.82
N CYS A 1141 17.93 28.70 47.58
CA CYS A 1141 18.17 28.16 46.23
C CYS A 1141 18.04 26.63 46.21
N TRP A 1142 18.25 26.04 45.04
CA TRP A 1142 18.43 24.60 44.89
C TRP A 1142 19.76 24.31 44.18
N LEU A 1143 20.38 23.18 44.54
CA LEU A 1143 21.63 22.69 43.96
C LEU A 1143 21.43 21.30 43.38
N ALA A 1144 21.81 21.07 42.12
CA ALA A 1144 21.80 19.75 41.51
C ALA A 1144 23.14 19.48 40.82
N ALA A 1145 23.43 18.21 40.54
CA ALA A 1145 24.62 17.82 39.81
C ALA A 1145 24.27 17.02 38.56
N LYS A 1146 24.91 17.37 37.45
CA LYS A 1146 24.76 16.72 36.14
C LYS A 1146 26.09 16.15 35.70
N CYS A 1147 26.11 14.88 35.35
CA CYS A 1147 27.30 14.16 34.94
C CYS A 1147 27.19 13.75 33.47
N ILE A 1148 28.24 14.04 32.70
CA ILE A 1148 28.34 13.66 31.29
C ILE A 1148 29.51 12.69 31.12
N GLY A 1149 29.22 11.50 30.60
CA GLY A 1149 30.18 10.45 30.27
C GLY A 1149 30.62 10.49 28.80
N LYS A 1150 31.67 9.75 28.47
CA LYS A 1150 32.14 9.62 27.09
C LYS A 1150 31.16 8.83 26.24
N LYS A 1151 30.95 9.30 25.00
CA LYS A 1151 30.19 8.57 23.97
C LYS A 1151 30.78 7.17 23.76
N ASN A 1152 29.90 6.20 23.61
CA ASN A 1152 30.24 4.80 23.44
C ASN A 1152 29.10 4.07 22.72
N GLU A 1153 29.30 2.79 22.41
CA GLU A 1153 28.35 1.99 21.62
C GLU A 1153 27.26 1.28 22.46
N PHE A 1154 27.38 1.26 23.79
CA PHE A 1154 26.53 0.42 24.66
C PHE A 1154 25.55 1.21 25.52
N PHE A 1155 25.97 2.36 26.02
CA PHE A 1155 25.29 3.17 27.03
C PHE A 1155 25.13 4.61 26.57
N GLY A 1156 24.16 5.30 27.14
CA GLY A 1156 24.07 6.75 27.04
C GLY A 1156 25.16 7.46 27.87
N THR A 1157 25.09 8.78 27.91
CA THR A 1157 26.16 9.62 28.44
C THR A 1157 25.71 10.58 29.53
N LEU A 1158 24.48 10.51 30.01
CA LEU A 1158 23.92 11.52 30.92
C LEU A 1158 23.46 10.89 32.23
N ALA A 1159 23.84 11.53 33.34
CA ALA A 1159 23.19 11.36 34.62
C ALA A 1159 22.87 12.71 35.24
N HIS A 1160 21.78 12.79 36.00
CA HIS A 1160 21.33 14.02 36.61
C HIS A 1160 20.63 13.72 37.94
N THR A 1161 21.02 14.43 39.00
CA THR A 1161 20.40 14.26 40.32
C THR A 1161 19.13 15.10 40.46
N SER A 1162 18.21 14.68 41.31
CA SER A 1162 17.31 15.64 41.97
C SER A 1162 18.10 16.63 42.84
N PRO A 1163 17.51 17.76 43.26
CA PRO A 1163 18.26 18.81 43.96
C PRO A 1163 18.47 18.49 45.45
N VAL A 1164 19.53 19.05 46.04
CA VAL A 1164 19.54 19.42 47.45
C VAL A 1164 19.00 20.85 47.57
N TYR A 1165 18.04 21.08 48.46
CA TYR A 1165 17.42 22.38 48.65
C TYR A 1165 18.16 23.17 49.74
N ILE A 1166 18.34 24.47 49.57
CA ILE A 1166 18.98 25.34 50.57
C ILE A 1166 17.99 26.41 51.01
N GLN A 1167 17.68 26.45 52.30
CA GLN A 1167 16.76 27.41 52.92
C GLN A 1167 17.55 28.37 53.82
N VAL A 1168 17.58 29.65 53.48
CA VAL A 1168 18.28 30.69 54.25
C VAL A 1168 17.28 31.49 55.08
N GLY A 1169 17.27 31.28 56.39
CA GLY A 1169 16.28 31.88 57.30
C GLY A 1169 14.85 31.66 56.81
N LYS A 1170 14.06 32.73 56.76
CA LYS A 1170 12.69 32.75 56.21
C LYS A 1170 12.62 33.24 54.75
N GLU A 1171 13.76 33.34 54.06
CA GLU A 1171 13.80 33.79 52.67
C GLU A 1171 13.12 32.76 51.76
N LYS A 1172 12.18 33.21 50.94
CA LYS A 1172 11.47 32.36 49.99
C LYS A 1172 12.27 32.19 48.69
N MET A 1173 12.06 31.08 48.00
CA MET A 1173 12.64 30.83 46.67
C MET A 1173 12.07 31.82 45.66
N ILE A 1174 12.91 32.72 45.13
CA ILE A 1174 12.49 33.76 44.19
C ILE A 1174 12.20 33.10 42.83
N PRO A 1175 10.93 33.12 42.33
CA PRO A 1175 10.59 32.54 41.05
C PRO A 1175 11.09 33.40 39.90
N LYS A 1176 11.55 32.76 38.82
CA LYS A 1176 11.82 33.47 37.56
C LYS A 1176 10.50 33.76 36.87
N GLN A 1177 10.27 35.03 36.51
CA GLN A 1177 9.03 35.47 35.88
C GLN A 1177 8.75 34.73 34.56
N GLU A 1178 9.79 34.54 33.74
CA GLU A 1178 9.76 33.76 32.50
C GLU A 1178 9.36 32.28 32.70
N ASP A 1179 9.63 31.69 33.87
CA ASP A 1179 9.19 30.33 34.19
C ASP A 1179 7.69 30.29 34.57
N ILE A 1180 7.17 31.33 35.23
CA ILE A 1180 5.73 31.50 35.48
C ILE A 1180 4.98 31.63 34.15
N GLU A 1181 5.45 32.56 33.30
CA GLU A 1181 4.86 32.83 31.99
C GLU A 1181 4.84 31.59 31.10
N TYR A 1182 5.88 30.77 31.15
CA TYR A 1182 5.94 29.51 30.43
C TYR A 1182 4.78 28.57 30.79
N PHE A 1183 4.49 28.37 32.08
CA PHE A 1183 3.40 27.48 32.49
C PHE A 1183 2.01 28.10 32.27
N LEU A 1184 1.87 29.42 32.41
CA LEU A 1184 0.63 30.11 32.05
C LEU A 1184 0.34 29.97 30.55
N LEU A 1185 1.35 30.10 29.70
CA LEU A 1185 1.23 29.86 28.26
C LEU A 1185 0.83 28.41 27.96
N TRP A 1186 1.40 27.44 28.67
CA TRP A 1186 0.99 26.04 28.51
C TRP A 1186 -0.50 25.86 28.86
N LEU A 1187 -0.96 26.36 30.01
CA LEU A 1187 -2.36 26.26 30.41
C LEU A 1187 -3.30 26.94 29.41
N SER A 1188 -2.90 28.09 28.85
CA SER A 1188 -3.63 28.76 27.76
C SER A 1188 -3.73 27.87 26.53
N LYS A 1189 -2.61 27.33 26.04
CA LYS A 1189 -2.62 26.41 24.88
C LYS A 1189 -3.45 25.16 25.13
N LEU A 1190 -3.44 24.63 26.35
CA LEU A 1190 -4.24 23.47 26.74
C LEU A 1190 -5.73 23.75 26.56
N ARG A 1191 -6.22 24.94 26.95
CA ARG A 1191 -7.62 25.35 26.72
C ARG A 1191 -7.94 25.42 25.22
N ASP A 1192 -7.04 26.00 24.43
CA ASP A 1192 -7.25 26.14 22.98
C ASP A 1192 -7.21 24.80 22.24
N PHE A 1193 -6.35 23.88 22.68
CA PHE A 1193 -6.38 22.48 22.24
C PHE A 1193 -7.73 21.84 22.57
N THR A 1194 -8.21 21.95 23.82
CA THR A 1194 -9.49 21.35 24.25
C THR A 1194 -10.65 21.86 23.41
N LYS A 1195 -10.74 23.17 23.15
CA LYS A 1195 -11.79 23.75 22.29
C LYS A 1195 -11.81 23.10 20.90
N ARG A 1196 -10.66 23.01 20.24
CA ARG A 1196 -10.54 22.42 18.90
C ARG A 1196 -10.79 20.92 18.89
N TRP A 1197 -10.32 20.22 19.92
CA TRP A 1197 -10.56 18.79 20.08
C TRP A 1197 -12.05 18.48 20.24
N LEU A 1198 -12.80 19.29 20.99
CA LEU A 1198 -14.24 19.16 21.13
C LEU A 1198 -14.98 19.38 19.80
N GLU A 1199 -14.59 20.40 19.04
CA GLU A 1199 -15.18 20.67 17.73
C GLU A 1199 -14.97 19.50 16.76
N ALA A 1200 -13.75 18.95 16.72
CA ALA A 1200 -13.42 17.78 15.90
C ALA A 1200 -14.22 16.52 16.31
N ASN A 1201 -14.70 16.43 17.56
CA ASN A 1201 -15.38 15.27 18.11
C ASN A 1201 -16.87 15.49 18.41
N LYS A 1202 -17.46 16.62 17.99
CA LYS A 1202 -18.85 17.01 18.34
C LYS A 1202 -19.91 15.98 17.96
N ASN A 1203 -19.64 15.17 16.93
CA ASN A 1203 -20.55 14.12 16.45
C ASN A 1203 -20.40 12.78 17.21
N ASN A 1204 -19.41 12.64 18.09
CA ASN A 1204 -19.22 11.42 18.87
C ASN A 1204 -20.07 11.43 20.15
N ARG A 1205 -21.27 10.83 20.07
CA ARG A 1205 -22.26 10.82 21.16
C ARG A 1205 -21.71 10.27 22.49
N ARG A 1206 -20.84 9.24 22.45
CA ARG A 1206 -20.23 8.66 23.65
C ARG A 1206 -19.31 9.65 24.35
N PHE A 1207 -18.46 10.34 23.57
CA PHE A 1207 -17.50 11.31 24.10
C PHE A 1207 -18.21 12.54 24.64
N MET A 1208 -19.15 13.11 23.87
CA MET A 1208 -19.91 14.28 24.28
C MET A 1208 -20.76 14.01 25.54
N GLY A 1209 -21.27 12.78 25.70
CA GLY A 1209 -21.97 12.38 26.92
C GLY A 1209 -21.08 12.35 28.17
N GLN A 1210 -19.82 11.91 28.04
CA GLN A 1210 -18.85 11.95 29.14
C GLN A 1210 -18.38 13.38 29.41
N TRP A 1211 -18.10 14.15 28.35
CA TRP A 1211 -17.70 15.56 28.42
C TRP A 1211 -18.64 16.39 29.28
N LYS A 1212 -19.95 16.31 29.01
CA LYS A 1212 -20.98 17.04 29.77
C LYS A 1212 -20.96 16.78 31.28
N LYS A 1213 -20.55 15.58 31.71
CA LYS A 1213 -20.55 15.20 33.14
C LYS A 1213 -19.33 15.69 33.91
N LEU A 1214 -18.25 15.99 33.21
CA LEU A 1214 -16.90 16.07 33.80
C LEU A 1214 -16.16 17.35 33.41
N SER A 1215 -16.70 18.13 32.47
CA SER A 1215 -16.10 19.36 31.98
C SER A 1215 -15.94 20.43 33.07
N SER A 1216 -16.84 20.48 34.05
CA SER A 1216 -16.73 21.43 35.17
C SER A 1216 -15.45 21.20 35.97
N GLY A 1217 -15.25 19.99 36.48
CA GLY A 1217 -14.04 19.64 37.25
C GLY A 1217 -12.75 19.74 36.41
N TYR A 1218 -12.83 19.51 35.10
CA TYR A 1218 -11.71 19.72 34.19
C TYR A 1218 -11.25 21.18 34.15
N TYR A 1219 -12.17 22.13 33.92
CA TYR A 1219 -11.82 23.55 33.87
C TYR A 1219 -11.49 24.13 35.25
N GLU A 1220 -12.20 23.70 36.30
CA GLU A 1220 -11.90 24.10 37.68
C GLU A 1220 -10.46 23.72 38.08
N ALA A 1221 -9.97 22.55 37.66
CA ALA A 1221 -8.58 22.15 37.91
C ALA A 1221 -7.57 23.04 37.17
N ILE A 1222 -7.86 23.43 35.92
CA ILE A 1222 -7.02 24.36 35.16
C ILE A 1222 -7.02 25.74 35.82
N ASP A 1223 -8.18 26.26 36.22
CA ASP A 1223 -8.31 27.57 36.88
C ASP A 1223 -7.53 27.61 38.20
N LYS A 1224 -7.64 26.56 39.02
CA LYS A 1224 -6.85 26.42 40.26
C LYS A 1224 -5.35 26.41 39.98
N ALA A 1225 -4.91 25.65 38.97
CA ALA A 1225 -3.49 25.62 38.59
C ALA A 1225 -3.00 26.99 38.12
N GLU A 1226 -3.77 27.68 37.30
CA GLU A 1226 -3.48 29.02 36.78
C GLU A 1226 -3.34 30.04 37.92
N ASN A 1227 -4.27 30.02 38.88
CA ASN A 1227 -4.23 30.89 40.07
C ASN A 1227 -2.99 30.61 40.93
N ILE A 1228 -2.63 29.34 41.12
CA ILE A 1228 -1.41 28.96 41.84
C ILE A 1228 -0.19 29.56 41.15
N TYR A 1229 -0.03 29.40 39.83
CA TYR A 1229 1.11 29.96 39.11
C TYR A 1229 1.15 31.50 39.15
N LYS A 1230 0.02 32.17 38.91
CA LYS A 1230 -0.09 33.64 39.01
C LYS A 1230 0.28 34.16 40.39
N SER A 1231 -0.09 33.44 41.45
CA SER A 1231 0.19 33.86 42.81
C SER A 1231 1.67 33.82 43.18
N LEU A 1232 2.51 33.07 42.45
CA LEU A 1232 3.92 32.86 42.82
C LEU A 1232 4.76 34.14 42.77
N SER A 1233 4.42 35.10 41.91
CA SER A 1233 5.11 36.40 41.85
C SER A 1233 4.99 37.18 43.17
N ASN A 1234 3.83 37.10 43.83
CA ASN A 1234 3.53 37.82 45.08
C ASN A 1234 3.66 36.94 46.34
N ASN A 1235 3.50 35.63 46.18
CA ASN A 1235 3.65 34.65 47.25
C ASN A 1235 4.59 33.50 46.84
N PRO A 1236 5.90 33.77 46.77
CA PRO A 1236 6.90 32.74 46.53
C PRO A 1236 6.86 31.63 47.60
N ARG A 1237 7.37 30.45 47.24
CA ARG A 1237 7.41 29.28 48.13
C ARG A 1237 8.73 29.20 48.88
N ASP A 1238 8.72 28.69 50.10
CA ASP A 1238 9.95 28.28 50.81
C ASP A 1238 10.15 26.77 50.73
N TRP A 1239 11.33 26.30 51.13
CA TRP A 1239 11.65 24.86 51.20
C TRP A 1239 11.38 24.23 52.57
N ALA A 1240 10.87 25.02 53.52
CA ALA A 1240 10.60 24.64 54.90
C ALA A 1240 9.23 23.94 55.08
N ILE A 1241 8.33 24.08 54.11
CA ILE A 1241 7.02 23.42 54.12
C ILE A 1241 7.17 21.90 53.94
N LYS A 1242 6.66 21.14 54.93
CA LYS A 1242 6.46 19.68 54.91
C LYS A 1242 5.43 19.24 53.89
#